data_AF-A0A2V5PY38-F1
#
_entry.id   AF-A0A2V5PY38-F1
#
_cell.length_a   1.000
_cell.length_b   1.000
_cell.length_c   1.000
_cell.angle_alpha   90.00
_cell.angle_beta   90.00
_cell.angle_gamma   90.00
#
_symmetry.space_group_name_H-M   'P 1'
#
loop_
_entity.id
_entity.type
_entity.pdbx_description
1 polymer ?
#
loop_
_entity_poly.entity_id
_entity_poly.type
_entity_poly.pdbx_seq_one_letter_code
_entity_poly.pdbx_strand_id
1 'polypeptide(L)'
;GGQNFQLTTSTAGNVTGHNCSSAANAFCVAATPASTADVPGDPTGPYPNPFTGGSANLVEFFSSDGPRRLFYNPDGTPITPGNFSSTGGRLLAKPDFTAADGVTTTMPLGQGLNPFFGTSCAAPHAAAIAALLLCCNPSLTPAQVCMVLTNTALPLTGIDSARTAGAGIIMAYQALGSVSANVWTNAASGKWEVAGNWLLAKAPDRFHTVVVPNSPSKTVTIDATTSSTFPATLTNLNLAVSAPPGSTNTLFLNNAGTTRALAIVSGAGSSPPTGSLNLDSRSVLVMNHSAVQVASNLYVGNTAGNCALSLTNGGTASAGGATYIGVTASSTNNSALVSGAGSALTSLGELHVGESGAANSLTISNGGAVHGGSFAIIGFLASSVSNAVVVTGAGSVLSCSADLHVGDSGSGNSLTISNGATVSSSNIGGLGVAISSSNNTVLVTGAGSSLTCGNDLHVGESGSVNSLTISNGATVSGSNIGGLGVASSSSNNTVLVTGAGSVLSTLNELHLGDNGPGNALIVSNGGAVNSGGAGVVGGGGASGGNVVLVTGGGSVWSNASILVLGFNGASNTLTIAATGSVLAKSAYLGWAANNPGNQLTITGASLYVTNGLGNGVLDVRNGTLALNNAVVIADRLLATNGNPSVVQFNSGVFSCGGASVTNNQTFAVGNGTSAASFNLIGGANPNFYSGVYSFANGLEVRSNSFLTGCGTIYGAVTIDQGSTVQADCGDTLNFFGPVTNKGSITALNGTFINFYGPVVNTGTLSGSGGNVQFFSTLQNSGTLLTNNMAARPILMTLYNFTGGADGANPYAGLVQASDGNFYGTTYNGGSHGAGSIFRISSAGVFTNLYSFGSIAGDGANPYAGLVQASNGLLYGTTVNGGALGGSFGSTPLGTIFAVNSVGGYGFVDFFGTNGAQPYGGLIQASDGNLYGTTSAGGTNYIPAFGQMGPGAVVKVTLAGAITAVYSFGGLLDGINPLAGLAQGSDGYFYGSTYIGGSGNVSGALFKVTSGGALTQLNANAGNPIGALVQGSDGLFYGTASAAYPAYSGGDGWVFRTSSAGATTKLHSFTNFVGEGGRPKAGLVQGSDGNFYGTTASGGIANTGTVFRITASGALTTLYSFLGGTNGGSVNAPLVQGVDGNFYGTTTYGGTFGAGTVFKLSAYLVPPASQLAKITVSQASRTNVAVTITSVAGKGYQLQYRNALNSGNWSNVAGASTTGIGGPITLTDLGGSLPTQRFYR
;
A
#
# COMPACT_ATOMS: atom_id res chain seq x y z
N GLY A 1 101.84 51.58 -13.93
CA GLY A 1 102.84 51.38 -12.87
C GLY A 1 102.10 51.01 -11.61
N GLY A 2 102.46 49.89 -10.99
CA GLY A 2 101.63 49.17 -10.02
C GLY A 2 101.23 49.94 -8.77
N GLN A 3 100.05 49.59 -8.24
CA GLN A 3 99.67 49.79 -6.85
C GLN A 3 98.75 48.64 -6.45
N ASN A 4 99.07 48.07 -5.29
CA ASN A 4 98.41 46.97 -4.63
C ASN A 4 96.93 47.27 -4.35
N PHE A 5 96.02 46.37 -4.75
CA PHE A 5 94.68 46.30 -4.16
C PHE A 5 94.67 45.19 -3.11
N GLN A 6 95.01 45.57 -1.87
CA GLN A 6 94.54 44.85 -0.69
C GLN A 6 93.03 45.12 -0.54
N LEU A 7 92.22 44.06 -0.65
CA LEU A 7 90.82 44.07 -0.22
C LEU A 7 90.80 44.02 1.31
N THR A 8 90.82 45.18 1.95
CA THR A 8 90.41 45.31 3.36
C THR A 8 89.14 46.15 3.43
N THR A 9 88.01 45.47 3.56
CA THR A 9 86.77 46.08 4.08
C THR A 9 86.45 45.39 5.40
N SER A 10 86.79 46.06 6.49
CA SER A 10 86.30 45.80 7.84
C SER A 10 84.86 46.30 7.92
N THR A 11 83.88 45.40 8.06
CA THR A 11 82.54 45.80 8.53
C THR A 11 82.60 45.97 10.05
N ALA A 12 82.33 47.18 10.55
CA ALA A 12 82.34 47.51 11.98
C ALA A 12 81.19 46.88 12.80
N GLY A 13 80.60 45.80 12.30
CA GLY A 13 79.67 44.94 13.03
C GLY A 13 80.21 43.51 12.98
N ASN A 14 80.69 43.00 14.10
CA ASN A 14 81.09 41.60 14.25
C ASN A 14 79.87 40.69 14.10
N VAL A 15 79.56 40.28 12.88
CA VAL A 15 78.79 39.06 12.62
C VAL A 15 79.80 38.05 12.09
N THR A 16 80.42 37.29 12.99
CA THR A 16 81.26 36.14 12.65
C THR A 16 80.37 35.06 12.03
N GLY A 17 80.64 34.74 10.76
CA GLY A 17 79.96 33.70 9.99
C GLY A 17 78.76 34.19 9.17
N HIS A 18 78.57 33.58 7.99
CA HIS A 18 77.40 33.81 7.14
C HIS A 18 76.27 32.85 7.52
N ASN A 19 75.17 33.38 8.08
CA ASN A 19 73.98 32.58 8.39
C ASN A 19 73.00 32.61 7.20
N CYS A 20 72.53 31.43 6.77
CA CYS A 20 71.69 31.23 5.60
C CYS A 20 70.21 31.65 5.76
N SER A 21 69.78 32.02 6.98
CA SER A 21 68.38 32.06 7.41
C SER A 21 67.41 32.94 6.61
N SER A 22 67.87 33.68 5.58
CA SER A 22 67.05 34.55 4.72
C SER A 22 66.60 33.88 3.43
N ALA A 23 67.17 32.73 3.07
CA ALA A 23 66.77 31.97 1.90
C ALA A 23 65.80 30.85 2.31
N ALA A 24 64.56 30.91 1.82
CA ALA A 24 63.62 29.81 1.97
C ALA A 24 64.23 28.54 1.34
N ASN A 25 64.26 27.44 2.10
CA ASN A 25 64.82 26.13 1.71
C ASN A 25 66.37 26.03 1.63
N ALA A 26 67.12 26.94 2.25
CA ALA A 26 68.58 26.80 2.39
C ALA A 26 68.97 26.14 3.73
N PHE A 27 70.13 25.46 3.76
CA PHE A 27 70.71 24.86 4.98
C PHE A 27 71.75 25.77 5.61
N CYS A 28 71.71 25.88 6.93
CA CYS A 28 72.67 26.67 7.70
C CYS A 28 73.76 25.75 8.26
N VAL A 29 75.01 26.04 7.91
CA VAL A 29 76.15 25.14 8.15
C VAL A 29 77.19 25.81 9.03
N ALA A 30 77.58 25.14 10.12
CA ALA A 30 78.73 25.50 10.94
C ALA A 30 80.01 24.79 10.43
N ALA A 31 81.19 25.32 10.77
CA ALA A 31 82.47 24.75 10.40
C ALA A 31 83.12 24.00 11.56
N THR A 32 83.80 22.90 11.27
CA THR A 32 84.66 22.18 12.22
C THR A 32 85.91 21.69 11.48
N PRO A 33 87.12 21.88 12.04
CA PRO A 33 88.35 21.73 11.29
C PRO A 33 88.58 20.28 10.90
N ALA A 34 88.97 20.05 9.65
CA ALA A 34 89.59 18.80 9.22
C ALA A 34 91.08 18.79 9.53
N SER A 35 91.80 19.92 9.43
CA SER A 35 93.25 20.03 9.64
C SER A 35 93.63 20.97 10.81
N THR A 36 94.93 21.20 11.04
CA THR A 36 95.41 22.08 12.11
C THR A 36 94.85 23.50 11.94
N ALA A 37 94.21 24.03 12.98
CA ALA A 37 93.44 25.26 12.91
C ALA A 37 94.25 26.47 12.40
N ASP A 38 93.53 27.39 11.73
CA ASP A 38 94.07 28.63 11.18
C ASP A 38 94.48 29.65 12.27
N VAL A 39 93.95 29.48 13.49
CA VAL A 39 94.13 30.44 14.60
C VAL A 39 94.52 29.72 15.91
N PRO A 40 95.48 30.27 16.70
CA PRO A 40 95.82 29.70 18.02
C PRO A 40 94.62 29.70 18.99
N GLY A 41 94.20 28.51 19.43
CA GLY A 41 93.09 28.31 20.37
C GLY A 41 91.83 27.70 19.76
N ASP A 42 91.74 27.63 18.43
CA ASP A 42 90.70 26.89 17.71
C ASP A 42 90.94 25.36 17.82
N PRO A 43 89.87 24.54 17.73
CA PRO A 43 89.99 23.09 17.81
C PRO A 43 90.92 22.56 16.71
N THR A 44 91.79 21.60 17.02
CA THR A 44 92.61 20.96 15.98
C THR A 44 91.78 19.93 15.23
N GLY A 45 91.78 19.97 13.90
CA GLY A 45 91.06 19.00 13.10
C GLY A 45 91.61 17.59 13.22
N PRO A 46 90.77 16.55 12.99
CA PRO A 46 91.17 15.18 13.25
C PRO A 46 92.17 14.64 12.22
N TYR A 47 92.35 15.28 11.05
CA TYR A 47 93.19 14.77 9.96
C TYR A 47 94.61 14.42 10.43
N PRO A 48 95.11 13.22 10.08
CA PRO A 48 94.53 12.26 9.12
C PRO A 48 93.45 11.32 9.68
N ASN A 49 93.08 11.44 10.95
CA ASN A 49 92.06 10.61 11.60
C ASN A 49 90.63 11.01 11.19
N PRO A 50 89.66 10.08 11.23
CA PRO A 50 88.27 10.38 10.98
C PRO A 50 87.65 11.23 12.08
N PHE A 51 86.59 11.98 11.75
CA PHE A 51 85.75 12.62 12.75
C PHE A 51 85.11 11.56 13.66
N THR A 52 85.25 11.75 14.98
CA THR A 52 84.71 10.87 16.01
C THR A 52 83.54 11.49 16.77
N GLY A 53 83.23 12.76 16.52
CA GLY A 53 82.26 13.54 17.29
C GLY A 53 82.75 13.85 18.70
N GLY A 54 81.84 14.28 19.57
CA GLY A 54 82.14 14.55 20.97
C GLY A 54 82.98 15.82 21.20
N SER A 55 83.78 15.85 22.27
CA SER A 55 84.63 17.02 22.63
C SER A 55 85.93 17.12 21.81
N ALA A 56 86.25 16.11 20.99
CA ALA A 56 87.45 16.07 20.17
C ALA A 56 87.28 16.80 18.82
N ASN A 57 86.05 17.06 18.39
CA ASN A 57 85.73 17.80 17.16
C ASN A 57 84.76 18.92 17.51
N LEU A 58 85.28 20.11 17.86
CA LEU A 58 84.45 21.26 18.23
C LEU A 58 84.17 22.16 17.01
N VAL A 59 83.09 22.93 17.08
CA VAL A 59 82.78 23.97 16.08
C VAL A 59 83.82 25.08 16.17
N GLU A 60 84.29 25.57 15.02
CA GLU A 60 85.23 26.69 14.91
C GLU A 60 84.65 27.98 15.51
N PHE A 61 85.48 28.79 16.18
CA PHE A 61 85.02 30.01 16.86
C PHE A 61 84.36 31.03 15.91
N PHE A 62 84.78 31.06 14.64
CA PHE A 62 84.23 31.94 13.61
C PHE A 62 82.91 31.46 12.99
N SER A 63 82.41 30.27 13.36
CA SER A 63 81.12 29.77 12.88
C SER A 63 79.96 30.64 13.38
N SER A 64 78.95 30.83 12.52
CA SER A 64 77.70 31.47 12.95
C SER A 64 76.98 30.59 13.96
N ASP A 65 76.60 31.15 15.09
CA ASP A 65 75.70 30.54 16.07
C ASP A 65 74.30 31.20 15.98
N GLY A 66 73.31 30.60 16.62
CA GLY A 66 71.98 31.17 16.76
C GLY A 66 71.23 30.46 17.90
N PRO A 67 70.09 30.92 18.39
CA PRO A 67 69.35 32.05 17.89
C PRO A 67 70.03 33.38 18.25
N ARG A 68 70.48 34.14 17.23
CA ARG A 68 71.05 35.49 17.39
C ARG A 68 70.11 36.52 16.76
N ARG A 69 69.88 37.65 17.41
CA ARG A 69 69.02 38.72 16.86
C ARG A 69 69.85 39.66 15.98
N LEU A 70 69.44 39.82 14.72
CA LEU A 70 69.97 40.77 13.77
C LEU A 70 69.13 42.05 13.83
N PHE A 71 69.77 43.19 14.10
CA PHE A 71 69.09 44.47 14.26
C PHE A 71 69.22 45.40 13.04
N TYR A 72 69.96 44.98 12.00
CA TYR A 72 70.23 45.77 10.80
C TYR A 72 70.18 44.87 9.55
N ASN A 73 69.65 45.39 8.45
CA ASN A 73 69.66 44.77 7.13
C ASN A 73 71.09 44.79 6.55
N PRO A 74 71.37 43.98 5.51
CA PRO A 74 72.68 43.95 4.85
C PRO A 74 73.14 45.29 4.28
N ASP A 75 72.21 46.20 3.96
CA ASP A 75 72.48 47.57 3.50
C ASP A 75 72.76 48.57 4.64
N GLY A 76 72.82 48.10 5.88
CA GLY A 76 73.06 48.90 7.07
C GLY A 76 71.83 49.59 7.66
N THR A 77 70.64 49.42 7.07
CA THR A 77 69.40 50.00 7.62
C THR A 77 68.89 49.22 8.83
N PRO A 78 68.39 49.85 9.92
CA PRO A 78 67.87 49.13 11.08
C PRO A 78 66.66 48.24 10.75
N ILE A 79 66.65 46.99 11.22
CA ILE A 79 65.50 46.08 11.17
C ILE A 79 64.52 46.50 12.26
N THR A 80 63.44 47.16 11.83
CA THR A 80 62.40 47.73 12.70
C THR A 80 61.29 46.68 12.90
N PRO A 81 60.76 46.47 14.13
CA PRO A 81 60.38 47.50 15.09
C PRO A 81 61.43 47.72 16.18
N GLY A 82 62.27 48.74 15.98
CA GLY A 82 62.71 49.77 16.93
C GLY A 82 62.97 49.46 18.41
N ASN A 83 63.18 48.22 18.84
CA ASN A 83 63.41 47.90 20.24
C ASN A 83 64.61 46.94 20.41
N PHE A 84 65.70 47.45 20.97
CA PHE A 84 66.89 46.67 21.31
C PHE A 84 66.69 45.78 22.56
N SER A 85 65.51 45.85 23.21
CA SER A 85 65.10 44.86 24.21
C SER A 85 64.49 43.63 23.53
N SER A 86 64.47 42.50 24.26
CA SER A 86 64.23 41.09 23.88
C SER A 86 63.17 40.71 22.83
N THR A 87 62.46 41.65 22.22
CA THR A 87 61.39 41.46 21.22
C THR A 87 61.65 42.10 19.84
N GLY A 88 62.69 42.94 19.65
CA GLY A 88 63.05 43.50 18.33
C GLY A 88 64.16 42.76 17.58
N GLY A 89 64.33 43.07 16.29
CA GLY A 89 65.30 42.44 15.38
C GLY A 89 64.85 41.10 14.78
N ARG A 90 65.47 40.69 13.66
CA ARG A 90 65.24 39.40 13.00
C ARG A 90 66.03 38.31 13.70
N LEU A 91 65.37 37.26 14.17
CA LEU A 91 66.05 36.10 14.77
C LEU A 91 66.71 35.26 13.67
N LEU A 92 68.03 35.19 13.66
CA LEU A 92 68.78 34.22 12.87
C LEU A 92 68.66 32.86 13.55
N ALA A 93 68.24 31.84 12.80
CA ALA A 93 68.19 30.46 13.30
C ALA A 93 69.60 29.93 13.60
N LYS A 94 69.71 28.98 14.53
CA LYS A 94 70.95 28.20 14.72
C LYS A 94 71.32 27.46 13.42
N PRO A 95 72.59 27.02 13.25
CA PRO A 95 72.93 26.05 12.21
C PRO A 95 72.07 24.78 12.29
N ASP A 96 71.75 24.22 11.12
CA ASP A 96 71.06 22.94 10.98
C ASP A 96 72.03 21.80 11.33
N PHE A 97 73.27 21.88 10.84
CA PHE A 97 74.35 20.92 11.08
C PHE A 97 75.73 21.58 10.89
N THR A 98 76.78 20.82 11.20
CA THR A 98 78.19 21.22 11.04
C THR A 98 78.82 20.43 9.89
N ALA A 99 79.77 20.99 9.16
CA ALA A 99 80.53 20.28 8.13
C ALA A 99 82.02 20.61 8.22
N ALA A 100 82.85 19.70 7.70
CA ALA A 100 84.31 19.86 7.77
C ALA A 100 84.81 21.04 6.92
N ASP A 101 85.77 21.80 7.45
CA ASP A 101 86.60 22.78 6.75
C ASP A 101 88.09 22.45 6.93
N GLY A 102 89.00 23.39 6.65
CA GLY A 102 90.45 23.15 6.73
C GLY A 102 90.94 22.12 5.71
N VAL A 103 90.30 22.04 4.55
CA VAL A 103 90.59 21.04 3.50
C VAL A 103 91.56 21.57 2.46
N THR A 104 92.27 20.66 1.78
CA THR A 104 93.09 21.03 0.62
C THR A 104 92.20 21.28 -0.60
N THR A 105 92.48 22.36 -1.32
CA THR A 105 91.84 22.76 -2.57
C THR A 105 92.81 22.56 -3.73
N THR A 106 92.29 22.52 -4.96
CA THR A 106 93.10 22.42 -6.19
C THR A 106 93.83 23.71 -6.57
N MET A 107 93.79 24.74 -5.73
CA MET A 107 94.54 25.98 -5.96
C MET A 107 96.05 25.75 -5.83
N PRO A 108 96.91 26.48 -6.55
CA PRO A 108 98.35 26.37 -6.40
C PRO A 108 98.82 26.63 -4.96
N LEU A 109 99.84 25.89 -4.49
CA LEU A 109 100.50 26.12 -3.20
C LEU A 109 100.97 27.58 -3.09
N GLY A 110 100.67 28.23 -1.96
CA GLY A 110 101.04 29.64 -1.71
C GLY A 110 99.99 30.69 -2.06
N GLN A 111 98.82 30.30 -2.58
CA GLN A 111 97.69 31.21 -2.91
C GLN A 111 96.78 31.56 -1.71
N GLY A 112 97.14 31.17 -0.48
CA GLY A 112 96.41 31.54 0.75
C GLY A 112 95.12 30.76 1.04
N LEU A 113 94.74 29.77 0.22
CA LEU A 113 93.56 28.91 0.42
C LEU A 113 93.92 27.41 0.48
N ASN A 114 95.11 27.11 1.00
CA ASN A 114 95.60 25.74 1.18
C ASN A 114 96.40 25.62 2.49
N PRO A 115 95.77 25.11 3.57
CA PRO A 115 94.40 24.61 3.67
C PRO A 115 93.34 25.74 3.63
N PHE A 116 92.11 25.44 3.21
CA PHE A 116 90.99 26.39 3.17
C PHE A 116 90.05 26.18 4.36
N PHE A 117 89.88 27.21 5.20
CA PHE A 117 89.07 27.19 6.42
C PHE A 117 87.83 28.09 6.28
N GLY A 118 86.90 27.98 7.22
CA GLY A 118 85.70 28.80 7.28
C GLY A 118 84.42 28.06 6.93
N THR A 119 83.28 28.66 7.29
CA THR A 119 81.96 28.23 6.81
C THR A 119 81.87 28.25 5.28
N SER A 120 82.67 29.10 4.61
CA SER A 120 82.83 29.14 3.15
C SER A 120 83.46 27.87 2.56
N CYS A 121 84.16 27.08 3.37
CA CYS A 121 84.67 25.76 3.03
C CYS A 121 83.73 24.64 3.50
N ALA A 122 83.11 24.79 4.68
CA ALA A 122 82.15 23.82 5.21
C ALA A 122 80.88 23.70 4.35
N ALA A 123 80.36 24.81 3.81
CA ALA A 123 79.17 24.84 2.97
C ALA A 123 79.32 24.03 1.66
N PRO A 124 80.37 24.19 0.83
CA PRO A 124 80.56 23.35 -0.35
C PRO A 124 80.83 21.89 -0.01
N HIS A 125 81.43 21.59 1.16
CA HIS A 125 81.55 20.21 1.63
C HIS A 125 80.17 19.58 1.93
N ALA A 126 79.28 20.31 2.62
CA ALA A 126 77.90 19.87 2.81
C ALA A 126 77.13 19.72 1.49
N ALA A 127 77.31 20.65 0.56
CA ALA A 127 76.71 20.58 -0.77
C ALA A 127 77.24 19.38 -1.58
N ALA A 128 78.53 19.03 -1.44
CA ALA A 128 79.11 17.86 -2.08
C ALA A 128 78.51 16.56 -1.53
N ILE A 129 78.32 16.44 -0.21
CA ILE A 129 77.65 15.28 0.38
C ILE A 129 76.19 15.22 -0.09
N ALA A 130 75.47 16.35 -0.10
CA ALA A 130 74.11 16.43 -0.65
C ALA A 130 74.04 15.97 -2.12
N ALA A 131 74.99 16.38 -2.95
CA ALA A 131 75.09 15.97 -4.34
C ALA A 131 75.40 14.47 -4.49
N LEU A 132 76.25 13.91 -3.63
CA LEU A 132 76.52 12.47 -3.58
C LEU A 132 75.27 11.66 -3.22
N LEU A 133 74.44 12.14 -2.29
CA LEU A 133 73.15 11.53 -1.95
C LEU A 133 72.22 11.51 -3.16
N LEU A 134 72.10 12.64 -3.86
CA LEU A 134 71.29 12.76 -5.10
C LEU A 134 71.86 11.94 -6.27
N CYS A 135 73.17 11.73 -6.31
CA CYS A 135 73.79 10.86 -7.31
C CYS A 135 73.46 9.38 -7.04
N CYS A 136 73.49 8.97 -5.76
CA CYS A 136 73.16 7.60 -5.35
C CYS A 136 71.66 7.29 -5.43
N ASN A 137 70.83 8.28 -5.09
CA ASN A 137 69.38 8.21 -5.19
C ASN A 137 68.83 9.54 -5.74
N PRO A 138 68.65 9.64 -7.08
CA PRO A 138 68.18 10.86 -7.74
C PRO A 138 66.75 11.29 -7.35
N SER A 139 66.00 10.42 -6.68
CA SER A 139 64.62 10.69 -6.24
C SER A 139 64.51 11.42 -4.90
N LEU A 140 65.64 11.67 -4.22
CA LEU A 140 65.62 12.39 -2.94
C LEU A 140 65.23 13.87 -3.14
N THR A 141 64.24 14.33 -2.38
CA THR A 141 63.88 15.75 -2.30
C THR A 141 64.87 16.53 -1.42
N PRO A 142 64.96 17.86 -1.55
CA PRO A 142 65.80 18.69 -0.68
C PRO A 142 65.55 18.48 0.84
N ALA A 143 64.30 18.24 1.22
CA ALA A 143 63.95 17.94 2.62
C ALA A 143 64.49 16.57 3.10
N GLN A 144 64.47 15.55 2.23
CA GLN A 144 65.06 14.23 2.53
C GLN A 144 66.59 14.31 2.60
N VAL A 145 67.21 15.08 1.72
CA VAL A 145 68.64 15.36 1.77
C VAL A 145 69.01 16.02 3.10
N CYS A 146 68.28 17.06 3.52
CA CYS A 146 68.47 17.71 4.82
C CYS A 146 68.34 16.73 5.99
N MET A 147 67.29 15.90 5.98
CA MET A 147 67.02 14.92 7.02
C MET A 147 68.12 13.87 7.12
N VAL A 148 68.60 13.36 5.98
CA VAL A 148 69.71 12.41 5.93
C VAL A 148 70.96 13.05 6.52
N LEU A 149 71.31 14.25 6.09
CA LEU A 149 72.47 14.98 6.59
C LEU A 149 72.39 15.24 8.09
N THR A 150 71.21 15.62 8.59
CA THR A 150 70.97 15.94 10.00
C THR A 150 71.01 14.68 10.88
N ASN A 151 70.34 13.60 10.48
CA ASN A 151 70.18 12.40 11.32
C ASN A 151 71.41 11.47 11.29
N THR A 152 72.25 11.60 10.27
CA THR A 152 73.50 10.84 10.16
C THR A 152 74.73 11.64 10.60
N ALA A 153 74.52 12.86 11.12
CA ALA A 153 75.59 13.66 11.70
C ALA A 153 76.08 13.05 13.03
N LEU A 154 77.39 13.14 13.28
CA LEU A 154 77.98 12.80 14.57
C LEU A 154 77.78 13.97 15.56
N PRO A 155 77.08 13.77 16.69
CA PRO A 155 76.88 14.83 17.67
C PRO A 155 78.19 15.36 18.24
N LEU A 156 78.27 16.68 18.39
CA LEU A 156 79.40 17.35 19.04
C LEU A 156 79.00 17.66 20.50
N THR A 157 79.81 17.24 21.48
CA THR A 157 79.49 17.36 22.92
C THR A 157 80.44 18.32 23.62
N GLY A 158 79.98 19.04 24.65
CA GLY A 158 80.77 20.06 25.35
C GLY A 158 80.63 21.48 24.76
N ILE A 159 79.73 21.64 23.79
CA ILE A 159 79.28 22.91 23.22
C ILE A 159 77.75 22.96 23.24
N ASP A 160 77.18 24.16 23.22
CA ASP A 160 75.73 24.36 23.13
C ASP A 160 75.24 24.01 21.72
N SER A 161 74.88 22.75 21.49
CA SER A 161 74.42 22.24 20.19
C SER A 161 73.08 22.84 19.76
N ALA A 162 72.27 23.29 20.71
CA ALA A 162 71.08 24.09 20.46
C ALA A 162 71.43 25.49 19.94
N ARG A 163 72.71 25.89 20.05
CA ARG A 163 73.20 27.19 19.60
C ARG A 163 74.19 27.18 18.43
N THR A 164 75.19 26.30 18.42
CA THR A 164 76.39 26.46 17.56
C THR A 164 76.65 25.33 16.57
N ALA A 165 76.20 24.10 16.86
CA ALA A 165 76.60 22.92 16.10
C ALA A 165 75.48 22.27 15.26
N GLY A 166 74.23 22.67 15.51
CA GLY A 166 73.08 21.97 14.95
C GLY A 166 73.05 20.51 15.39
N ALA A 167 72.77 19.60 14.45
CA ALA A 167 72.77 18.16 14.70
C ALA A 167 74.16 17.53 14.86
N GLY A 168 75.24 18.30 14.64
CA GLY A 168 76.61 17.82 14.69
C GLY A 168 77.26 17.73 13.30
N ILE A 169 78.43 17.09 13.19
CA ILE A 169 79.17 17.04 11.94
C ILE A 169 78.60 16.01 10.97
N ILE A 170 78.26 16.42 9.75
CA ILE A 170 77.77 15.53 8.69
C ILE A 170 78.86 14.55 8.24
N MET A 171 78.47 13.29 8.05
CA MET A 171 79.39 12.22 7.67
C MET A 171 78.98 11.60 6.33
N ALA A 172 79.82 11.78 5.31
CA ALA A 172 79.53 11.34 3.94
C ALA A 172 79.15 9.85 3.84
N TYR A 173 79.93 8.97 4.49
CA TYR A 173 79.67 7.52 4.45
C TYR A 173 78.40 7.10 5.21
N GLN A 174 78.10 7.74 6.35
CA GLN A 174 76.88 7.45 7.12
C GLN A 174 75.64 7.96 6.39
N ALA A 175 75.73 9.15 5.79
CA ALA A 175 74.70 9.73 4.95
C ALA A 175 74.43 8.87 3.70
N LEU A 176 75.48 8.50 2.95
CA LEU A 176 75.36 7.68 1.73
C LEU A 176 74.86 6.26 2.02
N GLY A 177 75.31 5.67 3.13
CA GLY A 177 74.82 4.38 3.62
C GLY A 177 73.33 4.40 3.97
N SER A 178 72.77 5.56 4.34
CA SER A 178 71.35 5.69 4.71
C SER A 178 70.39 5.88 3.53
N VAL A 179 70.90 6.08 2.31
CA VAL A 179 70.07 6.27 1.09
C VAL A 179 70.31 5.20 0.03
N SER A 180 71.23 4.26 0.29
CA SER A 180 71.50 3.11 -0.57
C SER A 180 70.51 1.98 -0.28
N ALA A 181 70.10 1.26 -1.33
CA ALA A 181 69.29 0.05 -1.16
C ALA A 181 70.12 -0.98 -0.37
N ASN A 182 69.58 -1.49 0.74
CA ASN A 182 70.22 -2.59 1.44
C ASN A 182 69.76 -3.89 0.77
N VAL A 183 70.62 -4.41 -0.10
CA VAL A 183 70.33 -5.57 -0.94
C VAL A 183 70.74 -6.85 -0.22
N TRP A 184 69.88 -7.86 -0.28
CA TRP A 184 70.19 -9.20 0.22
C TRP A 184 71.27 -9.89 -0.64
N THR A 185 72.41 -10.26 -0.04
CA THR A 185 73.64 -10.68 -0.76
C THR A 185 73.77 -12.19 -1.02
N ASN A 186 72.72 -12.99 -0.77
CA ASN A 186 72.64 -14.43 -1.07
C ASN A 186 73.43 -15.34 -0.11
N ALA A 187 72.79 -15.73 1.01
CA ALA A 187 73.16 -16.93 1.76
C ALA A 187 72.10 -18.03 1.54
N ALA A 188 72.52 -19.26 1.27
CA ALA A 188 71.68 -20.38 0.82
C ALA A 188 70.55 -20.83 1.78
N SER A 189 70.47 -20.27 2.98
CA SER A 189 69.34 -20.43 3.91
C SER A 189 69.17 -19.21 4.86
N GLY A 190 69.64 -18.02 4.42
CA GLY A 190 69.94 -16.91 5.31
C GLY A 190 68.76 -16.35 6.09
N LYS A 191 68.94 -16.23 7.41
CA LYS A 191 68.04 -15.52 8.31
C LYS A 191 68.18 -14.00 8.13
N TRP A 192 67.06 -13.29 8.03
CA TRP A 192 67.00 -11.85 7.77
C TRP A 192 67.81 -11.01 8.77
N GLU A 193 67.85 -11.41 10.04
CA GLU A 193 68.47 -10.67 11.13
C GLU A 193 70.01 -10.73 11.12
N VAL A 194 70.64 -11.56 10.29
CA VAL A 194 72.09 -11.71 10.27
C VAL A 194 72.71 -10.63 9.41
N ALA A 195 73.47 -9.73 10.05
CA ALA A 195 74.14 -8.59 9.44
C ALA A 195 74.96 -8.95 8.16
N GLY A 196 75.64 -10.10 8.16
CA GLY A 196 76.44 -10.58 7.02
C GLY A 196 75.63 -10.99 5.77
N ASN A 197 74.30 -11.12 5.87
CA ASN A 197 73.44 -11.44 4.73
C ASN A 197 73.00 -10.21 3.93
N TRP A 198 73.43 -9.02 4.36
CA TRP A 198 73.12 -7.73 3.77
C TRP A 198 74.35 -7.10 3.13
N LEU A 199 74.15 -6.41 2.00
CA LEU A 199 75.24 -5.73 1.28
C LEU A 199 75.98 -4.72 2.16
N LEU A 200 75.25 -4.05 3.05
CA LEU A 200 75.83 -3.09 3.99
C LEU A 200 76.38 -3.74 5.27
N ALA A 201 76.45 -5.08 5.32
CA ALA A 201 76.92 -5.86 6.46
C ALA A 201 76.24 -5.49 7.81
N LYS A 202 75.01 -5.00 7.74
CA LYS A 202 74.16 -4.62 8.89
C LYS A 202 72.69 -4.84 8.56
N ALA A 203 71.89 -5.12 9.58
CA ALA A 203 70.45 -5.22 9.44
C ALA A 203 69.83 -3.89 8.95
N PRO A 204 68.85 -3.93 8.04
CA PRO A 204 68.10 -2.74 7.63
C PRO A 204 67.41 -2.02 8.79
N ASP A 205 67.35 -0.69 8.67
CA ASP A 205 66.64 0.22 9.59
C ASP A 205 65.75 1.20 8.81
N ARG A 206 65.07 2.12 9.52
CA ARG A 206 64.05 3.04 8.97
C ARG A 206 64.51 3.92 7.82
N PHE A 207 65.81 4.00 7.55
CA PHE A 207 66.36 4.79 6.46
C PHE A 207 66.59 3.96 5.19
N HIS A 208 66.62 2.63 5.28
CA HIS A 208 66.97 1.77 4.15
C HIS A 208 65.74 1.28 3.37
N THR A 209 65.84 1.29 2.05
CA THR A 209 64.99 0.46 1.18
C THR A 209 65.57 -0.95 1.17
N VAL A 210 64.76 -1.93 1.53
CA VAL A 210 65.14 -3.34 1.54
C VAL A 210 64.78 -3.99 0.23
N VAL A 211 65.74 -4.67 -0.39
CA VAL A 211 65.54 -5.38 -1.65
C VAL A 211 65.99 -6.83 -1.52
N VAL A 212 65.05 -7.76 -1.70
CA VAL A 212 65.35 -9.15 -2.06
C VAL A 212 65.39 -9.19 -3.59
N PRO A 213 66.59 -9.20 -4.19
CA PRO A 213 66.76 -8.85 -5.60
C PRO A 213 66.28 -9.97 -6.51
N ASN A 214 65.98 -9.58 -7.75
CA ASN A 214 65.75 -10.46 -8.88
C ASN A 214 66.98 -11.37 -9.11
N SER A 215 66.94 -12.58 -8.54
CA SER A 215 68.00 -13.59 -8.54
C SER A 215 67.37 -14.99 -8.58
N PRO A 216 68.10 -16.05 -8.95
CA PRO A 216 67.59 -17.43 -8.85
C PRO A 216 66.99 -17.72 -7.47
N SER A 217 66.05 -18.66 -7.39
CA SER A 217 65.18 -18.89 -6.24
C SER A 217 65.87 -18.80 -4.88
N LYS A 218 65.35 -17.97 -3.99
CA LYS A 218 65.84 -17.73 -2.63
C LYS A 218 64.69 -17.72 -1.62
N THR A 219 64.96 -18.19 -0.41
CA THR A 219 64.07 -18.01 0.75
C THR A 219 64.79 -17.23 1.83
N VAL A 220 64.24 -16.08 2.20
CA VAL A 220 64.68 -15.25 3.32
C VAL A 220 63.72 -15.48 4.47
N THR A 221 64.23 -15.89 5.63
CA THR A 221 63.40 -16.23 6.80
C THR A 221 63.60 -15.24 7.93
N ILE A 222 62.51 -14.74 8.51
CA ILE A 222 62.47 -14.21 9.86
C ILE A 222 61.74 -15.24 10.72
N ASP A 223 62.42 -15.79 11.73
CA ASP A 223 61.79 -16.66 12.71
C ASP A 223 62.16 -16.22 14.13
N ALA A 224 61.20 -15.59 14.82
CA ALA A 224 61.39 -15.08 16.16
C ALA A 224 61.59 -16.18 17.22
N THR A 225 61.26 -17.44 16.92
CA THR A 225 61.44 -18.57 17.85
C THR A 225 62.88 -19.08 17.92
N THR A 226 63.70 -18.75 16.92
CA THR A 226 65.08 -19.25 16.79
C THR A 226 66.15 -18.15 16.84
N SER A 227 65.75 -16.93 17.23
CA SER A 227 66.60 -15.73 17.19
C SER A 227 66.55 -14.98 18.53
N SER A 228 67.65 -15.02 19.29
CA SER A 228 67.77 -14.31 20.58
C SER A 228 68.03 -12.80 20.44
N THR A 229 68.21 -12.31 19.20
CA THR A 229 68.66 -10.96 18.87
C THR A 229 67.62 -10.15 18.09
N PHE A 230 66.39 -10.64 17.97
CA PHE A 230 65.38 -9.94 17.15
C PHE A 230 65.00 -8.59 17.81
N PRO A 231 65.21 -7.44 17.14
CA PRO A 231 64.71 -6.18 17.65
C PRO A 231 63.19 -6.26 17.75
N ALA A 232 62.62 -5.78 18.84
CA ALA A 232 61.16 -5.77 19.02
C ALA A 232 60.41 -5.00 17.91
N THR A 233 61.11 -4.30 17.00
CA THR A 233 60.54 -3.67 15.80
C THR A 233 61.64 -3.56 14.75
N LEU A 234 61.49 -4.26 13.62
CA LEU A 234 62.22 -3.91 12.39
C LEU A 234 61.48 -2.75 11.75
N THR A 235 62.18 -1.67 11.46
CA THR A 235 61.62 -0.50 10.75
C THR A 235 62.38 -0.34 9.45
N ASN A 236 61.72 -0.21 8.30
CA ASN A 236 62.39 0.04 7.00
C ASN A 236 61.66 1.13 6.22
N LEU A 237 62.34 1.78 5.27
CA LEU A 237 61.70 2.79 4.43
C LEU A 237 60.83 2.16 3.34
N ASN A 238 61.29 1.08 2.70
CA ASN A 238 60.53 0.30 1.72
C ASN A 238 60.95 -1.16 1.80
N LEU A 239 60.10 -2.07 1.33
CA LEU A 239 60.44 -3.48 1.14
C LEU A 239 60.03 -3.93 -0.26
N ALA A 240 60.97 -4.41 -1.05
CA ALA A 240 60.73 -4.99 -2.37
C ALA A 240 61.26 -6.43 -2.46
N VAL A 241 60.43 -7.34 -2.97
CA VAL A 241 60.79 -8.74 -3.26
C VAL A 241 60.53 -9.01 -4.74
N SER A 242 61.52 -9.56 -5.45
CA SER A 242 61.40 -9.87 -6.88
C SER A 242 62.21 -11.09 -7.29
N ALA A 243 61.79 -11.83 -8.33
CA ALA A 243 62.48 -13.01 -8.88
C ALA A 243 62.47 -13.04 -10.42
N PRO A 244 63.38 -13.79 -11.07
CA PRO A 244 63.44 -13.87 -12.53
C PRO A 244 62.43 -14.89 -13.05
N PRO A 245 62.09 -14.85 -14.36
CA PRO A 245 61.28 -15.88 -15.00
C PRO A 245 61.82 -17.29 -14.69
N GLY A 246 60.92 -18.21 -14.28
CA GLY A 246 61.28 -19.58 -13.92
C GLY A 246 61.81 -19.79 -12.49
N SER A 247 61.99 -18.74 -11.70
CA SER A 247 62.40 -18.79 -10.28
C SER A 247 61.34 -18.18 -9.35
N THR A 248 61.51 -18.36 -8.04
CA THR A 248 60.62 -17.78 -7.01
C THR A 248 61.44 -17.32 -5.81
N ASN A 249 61.24 -16.07 -5.39
CA ASN A 249 61.87 -15.53 -4.18
C ASN A 249 60.82 -15.38 -3.08
N THR A 250 61.09 -15.99 -1.92
CA THR A 250 60.16 -16.06 -0.78
C THR A 250 60.72 -15.29 0.42
N LEU A 251 59.91 -14.40 1.00
CA LEU A 251 60.10 -13.89 2.35
C LEU A 251 59.15 -14.64 3.30
N PHE A 252 59.71 -15.39 4.24
CA PHE A 252 58.96 -16.19 5.20
C PHE A 252 59.06 -15.55 6.60
N LEU A 253 57.95 -15.10 7.15
CA LEU A 253 57.83 -14.51 8.49
C LEU A 253 57.11 -15.51 9.40
N ASN A 254 57.77 -15.93 10.47
CA ASN A 254 57.25 -16.86 11.45
C ASN A 254 57.37 -16.27 12.86
N ASN A 255 56.23 -16.11 13.55
CA ASN A 255 56.14 -15.47 14.87
C ASN A 255 56.76 -14.06 14.94
N ALA A 256 56.90 -13.39 13.80
CA ALA A 256 57.63 -12.15 13.66
C ALA A 256 56.73 -10.93 13.89
N GLY A 257 57.18 -9.97 14.71
CA GLY A 257 56.45 -8.73 14.92
C GLY A 257 55.15 -8.86 15.74
N THR A 258 54.96 -9.98 16.44
CA THR A 258 53.76 -10.24 17.27
C THR A 258 53.60 -9.29 18.45
N THR A 259 54.70 -8.82 19.04
CA THR A 259 54.69 -7.82 20.12
C THR A 259 54.65 -6.39 19.60
N ARG A 260 55.35 -6.11 18.49
CA ARG A 260 55.25 -4.86 17.72
C ARG A 260 55.51 -5.19 16.26
N ALA A 261 54.64 -4.75 15.37
CA ALA A 261 54.69 -5.11 13.96
C ALA A 261 56.02 -4.72 13.29
N LEU A 262 56.45 -5.51 12.30
CA LEU A 262 57.44 -5.08 11.32
C LEU A 262 56.88 -3.86 10.60
N ALA A 263 57.50 -2.69 10.76
CA ALA A 263 56.97 -1.42 10.29
C ALA A 263 57.72 -0.95 9.04
N ILE A 264 57.03 -0.79 7.93
CA ILE A 264 57.51 -0.07 6.76
C ILE A 264 57.00 1.35 6.92
N VAL A 265 57.89 2.27 7.28
CA VAL A 265 57.54 3.61 7.74
C VAL A 265 57.68 4.63 6.63
N SER A 266 56.89 5.70 6.70
CA SER A 266 57.13 6.91 5.91
C SER A 266 58.32 7.67 6.49
N GLY A 267 59.04 8.41 5.63
CA GLY A 267 60.10 9.31 6.10
C GLY A 267 59.50 10.41 7.00
N ALA A 268 60.19 10.79 8.09
CA ALA A 268 59.68 11.78 9.05
C ALA A 268 59.73 13.21 8.49
N GLY A 269 58.59 13.70 7.99
CA GLY A 269 58.39 15.07 7.50
C GLY A 269 57.05 15.12 6.75
N SER A 270 56.34 16.25 6.76
CA SER A 270 55.08 16.37 6.01
C SER A 270 55.34 16.15 4.51
N SER A 271 54.87 14.98 4.03
CA SER A 271 54.82 14.50 2.65
C SER A 271 56.16 14.34 1.91
N PRO A 272 56.84 13.19 2.08
CA PRO A 272 57.66 12.61 1.00
C PRO A 272 57.54 11.06 0.96
N PRO A 273 58.59 10.24 0.72
CA PRO A 273 58.58 8.89 0.11
C PRO A 273 57.65 7.84 0.77
N THR A 274 57.21 6.86 -0.03
CA THR A 274 55.93 6.17 0.19
C THR A 274 55.92 4.98 1.14
N GLY A 275 56.93 4.64 1.94
CA GLY A 275 56.71 3.62 3.00
C GLY A 275 56.04 2.30 2.53
N SER A 276 56.39 1.80 1.33
CA SER A 276 55.60 0.79 0.60
C SER A 276 56.17 -0.63 0.67
N LEU A 277 55.28 -1.62 0.54
CA LEU A 277 55.63 -3.03 0.37
C LEU A 277 55.32 -3.48 -1.07
N ASN A 278 56.34 -3.94 -1.81
CA ASN A 278 56.21 -4.41 -3.19
C ASN A 278 56.61 -5.88 -3.32
N LEU A 279 55.66 -6.72 -3.73
CA LEU A 279 55.91 -8.07 -4.23
C LEU A 279 55.77 -8.02 -5.75
N ASP A 280 56.87 -8.20 -6.49
CA ASP A 280 56.86 -8.23 -7.95
C ASP A 280 57.51 -9.51 -8.50
N SER A 281 57.23 -9.85 -9.76
CA SER A 281 57.92 -10.90 -10.52
C SER A 281 58.10 -12.22 -9.77
N ARG A 282 57.04 -13.02 -9.59
CA ARG A 282 57.10 -14.34 -8.93
C ARG A 282 57.62 -14.32 -7.49
N SER A 283 57.36 -13.24 -6.76
CA SER A 283 57.73 -13.13 -5.35
C SER A 283 56.63 -13.63 -4.41
N VAL A 284 57.02 -14.15 -3.26
CA VAL A 284 56.12 -14.70 -2.26
C VAL A 284 56.42 -14.09 -0.90
N LEU A 285 55.39 -13.60 -0.21
CA LEU A 285 55.46 -13.27 1.22
C LEU A 285 54.53 -14.20 1.98
N VAL A 286 55.09 -14.98 2.91
CA VAL A 286 54.34 -15.85 3.80
C VAL A 286 54.46 -15.32 5.22
N MET A 287 53.33 -15.13 5.88
CA MET A 287 53.23 -14.67 7.26
C MET A 287 52.45 -15.68 8.07
N ASN A 288 53.16 -16.34 8.99
CA ASN A 288 52.62 -17.26 9.97
C ASN A 288 52.70 -16.62 11.34
N HIS A 289 51.56 -16.33 11.97
CA HIS A 289 51.50 -15.68 13.28
C HIS A 289 52.41 -14.44 13.36
N SER A 290 52.42 -13.60 12.33
CA SER A 290 53.35 -12.48 12.18
C SER A 290 52.61 -11.19 11.82
N ALA A 291 53.14 -10.02 12.16
CA ALA A 291 52.49 -8.74 11.90
C ALA A 291 53.37 -7.77 11.10
N VAL A 292 52.80 -7.18 10.04
CA VAL A 292 53.42 -6.13 9.22
C VAL A 292 52.50 -4.91 9.15
N GLN A 293 53.09 -3.72 9.35
CA GLN A 293 52.45 -2.43 9.12
C GLN A 293 53.17 -1.69 8.01
N VAL A 294 52.43 -1.19 7.03
CA VAL A 294 52.93 -0.48 5.85
C VAL A 294 52.36 0.93 5.89
N ALA A 295 53.19 1.96 5.84
CA ALA A 295 52.74 3.34 6.01
C ALA A 295 51.94 3.86 4.80
N SER A 296 52.10 3.27 3.62
CA SER A 296 51.31 3.58 2.42
C SER A 296 50.78 2.28 1.80
N ASN A 297 51.05 2.06 0.52
CA ASN A 297 50.46 0.99 -0.27
C ASN A 297 51.18 -0.36 -0.11
N LEU A 298 50.38 -1.42 -0.16
CA LEU A 298 50.83 -2.81 -0.27
C LEU A 298 50.52 -3.31 -1.69
N TYR A 299 51.53 -3.83 -2.38
CA TYR A 299 51.40 -4.32 -3.75
C TYR A 299 51.74 -5.81 -3.85
N VAL A 300 50.80 -6.59 -4.39
CA VAL A 300 50.99 -7.98 -4.81
C VAL A 300 50.89 -8.04 -6.34
N GLY A 301 52.04 -7.87 -6.99
CA GLY A 301 52.16 -7.62 -8.43
C GLY A 301 51.88 -6.16 -8.77
N ASN A 302 52.92 -5.32 -8.71
CA ASN A 302 52.88 -3.93 -9.12
C ASN A 302 53.19 -3.79 -10.62
N THR A 303 54.33 -4.32 -11.05
CA THR A 303 54.80 -4.24 -12.44
C THR A 303 54.79 -5.59 -13.15
N ALA A 304 54.82 -6.70 -12.42
CA ALA A 304 54.83 -8.05 -12.98
C ALA A 304 54.06 -9.06 -12.09
N GLY A 305 53.57 -10.12 -12.73
CA GLY A 305 52.65 -11.09 -12.14
C GLY A 305 53.25 -12.26 -11.37
N ASN A 306 52.38 -13.22 -11.03
CA ASN A 306 52.66 -14.48 -10.32
C ASN A 306 53.16 -14.30 -8.88
N CYS A 307 52.83 -13.18 -8.24
CA CYS A 307 53.19 -12.92 -6.85
C CYS A 307 52.18 -13.53 -5.89
N ALA A 308 52.61 -13.86 -4.66
CA ALA A 308 51.73 -14.42 -3.64
C ALA A 308 51.92 -13.75 -2.27
N LEU A 309 50.83 -13.40 -1.62
CA LEU A 309 50.76 -13.00 -0.22
C LEU A 309 49.98 -14.05 0.57
N SER A 310 50.53 -14.56 1.67
CA SER A 310 49.84 -15.54 2.53
C SER A 310 49.87 -15.09 3.98
N LEU A 311 48.69 -14.84 4.56
CA LEU A 311 48.48 -14.49 5.96
C LEU A 311 47.76 -15.66 6.64
N THR A 312 48.47 -16.35 7.55
CA THR A 312 47.97 -17.57 8.18
C THR A 312 48.22 -17.58 9.69
N ASN A 313 47.39 -18.32 10.42
CA ASN A 313 47.52 -18.56 11.87
C ASN A 313 47.70 -17.28 12.71
N GLY A 314 46.89 -16.25 12.48
CA GLY A 314 47.00 -14.97 13.18
C GLY A 314 47.92 -13.95 12.51
N GLY A 315 48.33 -14.20 11.26
CA GLY A 315 49.16 -13.28 10.50
C GLY A 315 48.40 -12.01 10.10
N THR A 316 48.95 -10.82 10.35
CA THR A 316 48.31 -9.54 10.06
C THR A 316 49.15 -8.64 9.16
N ALA A 317 48.50 -7.99 8.20
CA ALA A 317 49.06 -6.91 7.39
C ALA A 317 48.15 -5.70 7.44
N SER A 318 48.71 -4.50 7.64
CA SER A 318 47.98 -3.24 7.55
C SER A 318 48.66 -2.30 6.57
N ALA A 319 47.95 -1.82 5.56
CA ALA A 319 48.39 -0.77 4.65
C ALA A 319 47.77 0.57 5.05
N GLY A 320 48.60 1.59 5.23
CA GLY A 320 48.17 2.96 5.52
C GLY A 320 47.53 3.65 4.31
N GLY A 321 47.83 3.15 3.10
CA GLY A 321 47.18 3.50 1.85
C GLY A 321 46.33 2.36 1.30
N ALA A 322 46.34 2.19 -0.01
CA ALA A 322 45.61 1.15 -0.72
C ALA A 322 46.38 -0.18 -0.81
N THR A 323 45.65 -1.27 -0.95
CA THR A 323 46.18 -2.60 -1.19
C THR A 323 45.80 -3.05 -2.59
N TYR A 324 46.79 -3.39 -3.41
CA TYR A 324 46.59 -3.82 -4.79
C TYR A 324 47.08 -5.25 -5.00
N ILE A 325 46.24 -6.05 -5.66
CA ILE A 325 46.59 -7.39 -6.13
C ILE A 325 46.47 -7.36 -7.66
N GLY A 326 47.58 -7.07 -8.34
CA GLY A 326 47.65 -6.87 -9.79
C GLY A 326 47.38 -5.44 -10.25
N VAL A 327 48.40 -4.57 -10.20
CA VAL A 327 48.29 -3.14 -10.58
C VAL A 327 48.25 -2.96 -12.09
N THR A 328 49.32 -3.33 -12.79
CA THR A 328 49.45 -3.14 -14.24
C THR A 328 48.86 -4.31 -15.04
N ALA A 329 48.62 -4.11 -16.34
CA ALA A 329 48.14 -5.18 -17.24
C ALA A 329 49.08 -6.41 -17.30
N SER A 330 50.38 -6.24 -17.05
CA SER A 330 51.37 -7.33 -16.95
C SER A 330 51.37 -8.04 -15.59
N SER A 331 50.71 -7.46 -14.59
CA SER A 331 50.60 -8.01 -13.24
C SER A 331 49.44 -9.00 -13.16
N THR A 332 49.62 -10.16 -13.79
CA THR A 332 48.62 -11.24 -13.86
C THR A 332 48.91 -12.40 -12.92
N ASN A 333 47.89 -13.20 -12.59
CA ASN A 333 48.05 -14.42 -11.78
C ASN A 333 48.63 -14.17 -10.38
N ASN A 334 48.40 -12.98 -9.80
CA ASN A 334 48.78 -12.72 -8.42
C ASN A 334 47.74 -13.30 -7.46
N SER A 335 48.16 -13.69 -6.26
CA SER A 335 47.29 -14.31 -5.27
C SER A 335 47.50 -13.74 -3.88
N ALA A 336 46.42 -13.56 -3.13
CA ALA A 336 46.45 -13.29 -1.71
C ALA A 336 45.59 -14.30 -0.96
N LEU A 337 46.11 -14.86 0.13
CA LEU A 337 45.42 -15.77 1.02
C LEU A 337 45.38 -15.17 2.42
N VAL A 338 44.19 -15.03 3.01
CA VAL A 338 43.99 -14.65 4.41
C VAL A 338 43.19 -15.77 5.07
N SER A 339 43.85 -16.60 5.87
CA SER A 339 43.25 -17.82 6.41
C SER A 339 43.52 -18.02 7.90
N GLY A 340 42.51 -18.47 8.63
CA GLY A 340 42.59 -18.78 10.05
C GLY A 340 42.19 -17.62 10.95
N ALA A 341 41.68 -17.95 12.12
CA ALA A 341 41.27 -16.98 13.13
C ALA A 341 42.40 -16.00 13.48
N GLY A 342 42.08 -14.71 13.53
CA GLY A 342 43.02 -13.64 13.82
C GLY A 342 43.93 -13.24 12.66
N SER A 343 43.91 -13.97 11.53
CA SER A 343 44.61 -13.52 10.32
C SER A 343 43.84 -12.39 9.67
N ALA A 344 44.50 -11.27 9.38
CA ALA A 344 43.83 -10.07 8.87
C ALA A 344 44.65 -9.27 7.86
N LEU A 345 43.98 -8.79 6.80
CA LEU A 345 44.51 -7.77 5.90
C LEU A 345 43.66 -6.50 6.03
N THR A 346 44.26 -5.41 6.46
CA THR A 346 43.59 -4.10 6.58
C THR A 346 44.18 -3.14 5.57
N SER A 347 43.36 -2.58 4.70
CA SER A 347 43.72 -1.47 3.82
C SER A 347 43.03 -0.23 4.36
N LEU A 348 43.75 0.83 4.72
CA LEU A 348 43.11 2.08 5.17
C LEU A 348 42.60 2.93 3.99
N GLY A 349 43.13 2.71 2.79
CA GLY A 349 42.58 3.20 1.53
C GLY A 349 41.73 2.13 0.83
N GLU A 350 41.85 2.07 -0.48
CA GLU A 350 41.09 1.13 -1.32
C GLU A 350 41.69 -0.29 -1.28
N LEU A 351 40.86 -1.29 -1.56
CA LEU A 351 41.28 -2.66 -1.83
C LEU A 351 40.98 -2.98 -3.29
N HIS A 352 42.00 -3.35 -4.05
CA HIS A 352 41.90 -3.67 -5.47
C HIS A 352 42.35 -5.10 -5.75
N VAL A 353 41.46 -5.89 -6.34
CA VAL A 353 41.79 -7.20 -6.94
C VAL A 353 41.69 -7.05 -8.45
N GLY A 354 42.84 -6.74 -9.05
CA GLY A 354 42.96 -6.31 -10.43
C GLY A 354 42.58 -4.84 -10.62
N GLU A 355 43.56 -3.95 -10.53
CA GLU A 355 43.45 -2.55 -11.00
C GLU A 355 43.40 -2.56 -12.54
N SER A 356 44.45 -3.10 -13.17
CA SER A 356 44.52 -3.40 -14.61
C SER A 356 44.86 -4.87 -14.89
N GLY A 357 45.39 -5.59 -13.90
CA GLY A 357 45.88 -6.96 -14.07
C GLY A 357 44.75 -7.98 -14.18
N ALA A 358 44.96 -9.02 -14.99
CA ALA A 358 44.02 -10.13 -15.18
C ALA A 358 44.35 -11.36 -14.32
N ALA A 359 43.35 -12.20 -14.06
CA ALA A 359 43.47 -13.49 -13.37
C ALA A 359 44.09 -13.40 -11.95
N ASN A 360 43.92 -12.27 -11.27
CA ASN A 360 44.36 -12.11 -9.89
C ASN A 360 43.31 -12.64 -8.91
N SER A 361 43.76 -13.09 -7.73
CA SER A 361 42.88 -13.73 -6.76
C SER A 361 43.09 -13.29 -5.31
N LEU A 362 42.00 -13.25 -4.55
CA LEU A 362 42.00 -13.09 -3.10
C LEU A 362 41.11 -14.17 -2.47
N THR A 363 41.68 -14.98 -1.57
CA THR A 363 40.94 -15.99 -0.81
C THR A 363 40.95 -15.65 0.67
N ILE A 364 39.76 -15.58 1.27
CA ILE A 364 39.54 -15.34 2.69
C ILE A 364 38.84 -16.56 3.26
N SER A 365 39.46 -17.23 4.22
CA SER A 365 38.95 -18.52 4.71
C SER A 365 39.17 -18.77 6.20
N ASN A 366 38.42 -19.73 6.76
CA ASN A 366 38.64 -20.25 8.10
C ASN A 366 38.70 -19.18 9.21
N GLY A 367 37.88 -18.12 9.13
CA GLY A 367 37.86 -17.04 10.13
C GLY A 367 38.85 -15.89 9.87
N GLY A 368 39.45 -15.85 8.67
CA GLY A 368 40.28 -14.71 8.24
C GLY A 368 39.44 -13.47 7.89
N ALA A 369 40.03 -12.29 8.03
CA ALA A 369 39.31 -11.04 7.79
C ALA A 369 40.05 -10.06 6.87
N VAL A 370 39.35 -9.45 5.93
CA VAL A 370 39.88 -8.38 5.07
C VAL A 370 39.00 -7.14 5.19
N HIS A 371 39.63 -6.00 5.46
CA HIS A 371 38.93 -4.73 5.65
C HIS A 371 39.49 -3.70 4.67
N GLY A 372 38.66 -3.21 3.74
CA GLY A 372 38.94 -2.08 2.87
C GLY A 372 38.48 -0.77 3.53
N GLY A 373 39.34 0.25 3.52
CA GLY A 373 39.11 1.49 4.24
C GLY A 373 38.20 2.45 3.51
N SER A 374 38.13 2.38 2.18
CA SER A 374 37.12 3.05 1.35
C SER A 374 36.43 2.03 0.44
N PHE A 375 36.90 1.88 -0.80
CA PHE A 375 36.32 0.97 -1.81
C PHE A 375 36.93 -0.43 -1.71
N ALA A 376 36.15 -1.45 -2.06
CA ALA A 376 36.64 -2.78 -2.40
C ALA A 376 36.25 -3.08 -3.84
N ILE A 377 37.23 -3.21 -4.74
CA ILE A 377 37.03 -3.28 -6.18
C ILE A 377 37.65 -4.56 -6.73
N ILE A 378 36.87 -5.30 -7.50
CA ILE A 378 37.32 -6.49 -8.24
C ILE A 378 37.18 -6.16 -9.72
N GLY A 379 38.29 -5.92 -10.43
CA GLY A 379 38.25 -5.56 -11.84
C GLY A 379 37.97 -4.07 -12.10
N PHE A 380 38.92 -3.18 -11.74
CA PHE A 380 38.75 -1.74 -11.88
C PHE A 380 38.72 -1.27 -13.34
N LEU A 381 39.82 -1.43 -14.09
CA LEU A 381 39.93 -1.04 -15.50
C LEU A 381 39.44 -2.13 -16.46
N ALA A 382 39.16 -1.76 -17.71
CA ALA A 382 38.62 -2.67 -18.73
C ALA A 382 39.51 -3.89 -19.05
N SER A 383 40.84 -3.78 -18.87
CA SER A 383 41.80 -4.88 -19.04
C SER A 383 41.83 -5.85 -17.85
N SER A 384 41.21 -5.46 -16.73
CA SER A 384 41.18 -6.23 -15.50
C SER A 384 40.09 -7.31 -15.56
N VAL A 385 40.44 -8.43 -16.18
CA VAL A 385 39.52 -9.53 -16.48
C VAL A 385 39.83 -10.79 -15.69
N SER A 386 38.80 -11.61 -15.43
CA SER A 386 38.94 -12.91 -14.77
C SER A 386 39.55 -12.85 -13.36
N ASN A 387 39.45 -11.72 -12.67
CA ASN A 387 39.87 -11.63 -11.27
C ASN A 387 38.82 -12.27 -10.36
N ALA A 388 39.26 -12.90 -9.28
CA ALA A 388 38.40 -13.73 -8.44
C ALA A 388 38.61 -13.47 -6.95
N VAL A 389 37.52 -13.23 -6.22
CA VAL A 389 37.53 -13.16 -4.76
C VAL A 389 36.67 -14.28 -4.19
N VAL A 390 37.21 -15.03 -3.23
CA VAL A 390 36.51 -16.11 -2.55
C VAL A 390 36.53 -15.84 -1.05
N VAL A 391 35.35 -15.72 -0.45
CA VAL A 391 35.16 -15.58 1.01
C VAL A 391 34.41 -16.82 1.47
N THR A 392 35.03 -17.66 2.28
CA THR A 392 34.46 -18.97 2.64
C THR A 392 34.70 -19.38 4.08
N GLY A 393 33.73 -20.03 4.69
CA GLY A 393 33.83 -20.55 6.06
C GLY A 393 33.34 -19.56 7.11
N ALA A 394 32.80 -20.10 8.20
CA ALA A 394 32.21 -19.31 9.28
C ALA A 394 33.22 -18.33 9.88
N GLY A 395 32.79 -17.08 10.06
CA GLY A 395 33.62 -16.01 10.61
C GLY A 395 34.63 -15.40 9.62
N SER A 396 34.69 -15.87 8.38
CA SER A 396 35.47 -15.22 7.33
C SER A 396 34.76 -13.94 6.86
N VAL A 397 35.48 -12.83 6.79
CA VAL A 397 34.88 -11.50 6.54
C VAL A 397 35.62 -10.74 5.44
N LEU A 398 34.86 -10.13 4.54
CA LEU A 398 35.30 -9.01 3.70
C LEU A 398 34.41 -7.79 3.98
N SER A 399 34.97 -6.67 4.38
CA SER A 399 34.18 -5.44 4.61
C SER A 399 34.82 -4.22 3.98
N CYS A 400 34.02 -3.25 3.53
CA CYS A 400 34.50 -1.93 3.11
C CYS A 400 33.61 -0.79 3.65
N SER A 401 34.18 0.42 3.78
CA SER A 401 33.47 1.59 4.33
C SER A 401 32.75 2.46 3.27
N ALA A 402 32.99 2.19 1.98
CA ALA A 402 32.29 2.81 0.87
C ALA A 402 31.61 1.73 0.02
N ASP A 403 31.96 1.64 -1.27
CA ASP A 403 31.31 0.73 -2.21
C ASP A 403 32.08 -0.57 -2.40
N LEU A 404 31.33 -1.64 -2.71
CA LEU A 404 31.87 -2.92 -3.16
C LEU A 404 31.52 -3.09 -4.64
N HIS A 405 32.53 -3.11 -5.51
CA HIS A 405 32.34 -3.25 -6.96
C HIS A 405 32.90 -4.59 -7.46
N VAL A 406 32.07 -5.32 -8.21
CA VAL A 406 32.48 -6.52 -8.97
C VAL A 406 32.32 -6.20 -10.45
N GLY A 407 33.45 -5.95 -11.10
CA GLY A 407 33.49 -5.33 -12.41
C GLY A 407 33.11 -3.86 -12.31
N ASP A 408 34.09 -3.00 -12.07
CA ASP A 408 33.88 -1.55 -12.21
C ASP A 408 33.87 -1.21 -13.71
N SER A 409 34.97 -1.44 -14.42
CA SER A 409 35.02 -1.46 -15.89
C SER A 409 35.45 -2.80 -16.47
N GLY A 410 36.06 -3.68 -15.66
CA GLY A 410 36.54 -5.01 -16.07
C GLY A 410 35.41 -6.02 -16.28
N SER A 411 35.63 -7.01 -17.14
CA SER A 411 34.67 -8.07 -17.47
C SER A 411 35.11 -9.45 -16.98
N GLY A 412 34.15 -10.36 -16.75
CA GLY A 412 34.44 -11.74 -16.34
C GLY A 412 35.00 -11.90 -14.93
N ASN A 413 34.87 -10.89 -14.06
CA ASN A 413 35.33 -10.95 -12.68
C ASN A 413 34.31 -11.64 -11.78
N SER A 414 34.76 -12.19 -10.65
CA SER A 414 33.91 -13.00 -9.77
C SER A 414 34.11 -12.74 -8.27
N LEU A 415 33.00 -12.82 -7.54
CA LEU A 415 32.96 -12.87 -6.07
C LEU A 415 32.15 -14.08 -5.62
N THR A 416 32.74 -14.95 -4.80
CA THR A 416 32.06 -16.09 -4.19
C THR A 416 32.03 -15.94 -2.68
N ILE A 417 30.85 -16.08 -2.08
CA ILE A 417 30.60 -16.02 -0.64
C ILE A 417 29.94 -17.34 -0.24
N SER A 418 30.60 -18.10 0.64
CA SER A 418 30.14 -19.46 0.95
C SER A 418 30.38 -19.92 2.39
N ASN A 419 29.69 -20.98 2.79
CA ASN A 419 29.92 -21.71 4.04
C ASN A 419 29.88 -20.83 5.31
N GLY A 420 28.97 -19.86 5.39
CA GLY A 420 28.79 -19.01 6.58
C GLY A 420 29.67 -17.76 6.61
N ALA A 421 30.25 -17.36 5.47
CA ALA A 421 31.06 -16.16 5.35
C ALA A 421 30.22 -14.89 5.18
N THR A 422 30.78 -13.74 5.58
CA THR A 422 30.09 -12.44 5.51
C THR A 422 30.87 -11.46 4.63
N VAL A 423 30.16 -10.80 3.72
CA VAL A 423 30.67 -9.65 2.96
C VAL A 423 29.76 -8.45 3.18
N SER A 424 30.34 -7.27 3.40
CA SER A 424 29.56 -6.05 3.63
C SER A 424 30.20 -4.78 3.07
N SER A 425 29.37 -3.88 2.54
CA SER A 425 29.72 -2.49 2.24
C SER A 425 28.79 -1.55 3.01
N SER A 426 29.25 -0.37 3.44
CA SER A 426 28.37 0.62 4.09
C SER A 426 27.66 1.55 3.13
N ASN A 427 27.97 1.54 1.83
CA ASN A 427 27.24 2.27 0.81
C ASN A 427 26.74 1.32 -0.30
N ILE A 428 27.19 1.45 -1.54
CA ILE A 428 26.62 0.73 -2.69
C ILE A 428 27.30 -0.64 -2.88
N GLY A 429 26.53 -1.64 -3.29
CA GLY A 429 27.06 -2.87 -3.89
C GLY A 429 26.79 -2.88 -5.38
N GLY A 430 27.82 -2.67 -6.20
CA GLY A 430 27.73 -2.59 -7.65
C GLY A 430 28.28 -3.83 -8.34
N LEU A 431 27.50 -4.44 -9.23
CA LEU A 431 27.94 -5.51 -10.13
C LEU A 431 27.78 -5.04 -11.57
N GLY A 432 28.87 -4.95 -12.32
CA GLY A 432 28.84 -4.45 -13.70
C GLY A 432 28.55 -2.95 -13.77
N VAL A 433 29.43 -2.14 -13.17
CA VAL A 433 29.19 -0.70 -12.94
C VAL A 433 29.21 0.09 -14.25
N ALA A 434 30.31 0.00 -15.01
CA ALA A 434 30.47 0.68 -16.30
C ALA A 434 29.96 -0.16 -17.48
N ILE A 435 29.78 0.48 -18.64
CA ILE A 435 29.23 -0.13 -19.85
C ILE A 435 30.07 -1.30 -20.40
N SER A 436 31.39 -1.29 -20.19
CA SER A 436 32.29 -2.39 -20.60
C SER A 436 32.26 -3.58 -19.65
N SER A 437 31.67 -3.41 -18.47
CA SER A 437 31.74 -4.37 -17.38
C SER A 437 30.68 -5.46 -17.55
N SER A 438 31.03 -6.48 -18.33
CA SER A 438 30.12 -7.57 -18.70
C SER A 438 30.55 -8.92 -18.15
N ASN A 439 29.60 -9.84 -18.05
CA ASN A 439 29.85 -11.23 -17.63
C ASN A 439 30.50 -11.37 -16.25
N ASN A 440 30.34 -10.37 -15.36
CA ASN A 440 30.80 -10.47 -13.99
C ASN A 440 29.78 -11.27 -13.16
N THR A 441 30.26 -11.98 -12.15
CA THR A 441 29.45 -12.94 -11.40
C THR A 441 29.60 -12.77 -9.89
N VAL A 442 28.48 -12.84 -9.17
CA VAL A 442 28.46 -12.92 -7.72
C VAL A 442 27.67 -14.15 -7.32
N LEU A 443 28.28 -15.03 -6.53
CA LEU A 443 27.65 -16.23 -5.97
C LEU A 443 27.63 -16.13 -4.45
N VAL A 444 26.43 -16.10 -3.86
CA VAL A 444 26.22 -16.18 -2.41
C VAL A 444 25.51 -17.50 -2.12
N THR A 445 26.19 -18.41 -1.41
CA THR A 445 25.67 -19.78 -1.24
C THR A 445 25.93 -20.38 0.14
N GLY A 446 25.00 -21.19 0.63
CA GLY A 446 25.12 -21.90 1.89
C GLY A 446 24.55 -21.11 3.07
N ALA A 447 24.00 -21.82 4.04
CA ALA A 447 23.36 -21.24 5.20
C ALA A 447 24.32 -20.34 5.99
N GLY A 448 23.84 -19.14 6.36
CA GLY A 448 24.62 -18.14 7.10
C GLY A 448 25.59 -17.33 6.24
N SER A 449 25.77 -17.66 4.96
CA SER A 449 26.53 -16.80 4.05
C SER A 449 25.74 -15.54 3.72
N SER A 450 26.37 -14.37 3.81
CA SER A 450 25.66 -13.09 3.64
C SER A 450 26.43 -12.06 2.82
N LEU A 451 25.69 -11.29 2.00
CA LEU A 451 26.14 -10.03 1.40
C LEU A 451 25.21 -8.90 1.83
N THR A 452 25.76 -7.85 2.43
CA THR A 452 24.99 -6.69 2.89
C THR A 452 25.54 -5.39 2.32
N CYS A 453 24.68 -4.61 1.68
CA CYS A 453 24.97 -3.26 1.19
C CYS A 453 24.21 -2.24 2.03
N GLY A 454 24.93 -1.26 2.60
CA GLY A 454 24.37 -0.23 3.46
C GLY A 454 23.47 0.78 2.75
N ASN A 455 23.47 0.79 1.41
CA ASN A 455 22.60 1.63 0.58
C ASN A 455 22.02 0.80 -0.59
N ASP A 456 22.29 1.17 -1.85
CA ASP A 456 21.74 0.48 -3.03
C ASP A 456 22.49 -0.84 -3.37
N LEU A 457 21.77 -1.75 -4.00
CA LEU A 457 22.33 -2.99 -4.58
C LEU A 457 22.02 -3.00 -6.08
N HIS A 458 23.04 -2.88 -6.92
CA HIS A 458 22.91 -2.84 -8.37
C HIS A 458 23.49 -4.08 -9.04
N VAL A 459 22.72 -4.70 -9.94
CA VAL A 459 23.19 -5.76 -10.84
C VAL A 459 22.97 -5.32 -12.27
N GLY A 460 24.08 -5.04 -12.96
CA GLY A 460 24.07 -4.26 -14.18
C GLY A 460 23.66 -2.83 -13.88
N GLU A 461 24.59 -2.02 -13.36
CA GLU A 461 24.35 -0.58 -13.28
C GLU A 461 24.37 0.01 -14.69
N SER A 462 25.45 -0.24 -15.43
CA SER A 462 25.51 0.05 -16.88
C SER A 462 25.92 -1.14 -17.73
N GLY A 463 26.59 -2.14 -17.13
CA GLY A 463 27.09 -3.33 -17.81
C GLY A 463 26.01 -4.36 -18.13
N SER A 464 26.33 -5.28 -19.04
CA SER A 464 25.42 -6.32 -19.54
C SER A 464 25.88 -7.73 -19.18
N VAL A 465 24.94 -8.69 -19.16
CA VAL A 465 25.24 -10.13 -18.95
C VAL A 465 25.86 -10.42 -17.57
N ASN A 466 25.71 -9.53 -16.59
CA ASN A 466 26.18 -9.77 -15.23
C ASN A 466 25.18 -10.63 -14.46
N SER A 467 25.66 -11.43 -13.51
CA SER A 467 24.79 -12.34 -12.76
C SER A 467 25.05 -12.36 -11.26
N LEU A 468 23.96 -12.36 -10.49
CA LEU A 468 23.97 -12.58 -9.04
C LEU A 468 23.13 -13.82 -8.73
N THR A 469 23.74 -14.82 -8.08
CA THR A 469 23.06 -16.04 -7.64
C THR A 469 23.06 -16.15 -6.13
N ILE A 470 21.89 -16.38 -5.54
CA ILE A 470 21.67 -16.55 -4.11
C ILE A 470 21.07 -17.94 -3.91
N SER A 471 21.77 -18.81 -3.18
CA SER A 471 21.40 -20.22 -3.08
C SER A 471 21.65 -20.87 -1.73
N ASN A 472 21.02 -22.03 -1.52
CA ASN A 472 21.28 -22.92 -0.38
C ASN A 472 21.19 -22.23 1.01
N GLY A 473 20.24 -21.31 1.21
CA GLY A 473 20.02 -20.67 2.52
C GLY A 473 20.82 -19.38 2.76
N ALA A 474 21.43 -18.82 1.72
CA ALA A 474 22.19 -17.57 1.79
C ALA A 474 21.29 -16.32 1.78
N THR A 475 21.80 -15.20 2.29
CA THR A 475 21.05 -13.94 2.37
C THR A 475 21.78 -12.80 1.68
N VAL A 476 21.09 -12.00 0.87
CA VAL A 476 21.60 -10.75 0.30
C VAL A 476 20.64 -9.61 0.63
N SER A 477 21.17 -8.47 1.07
CA SER A 477 20.36 -7.33 1.48
C SER A 477 20.91 -5.99 1.00
N GLY A 478 20.02 -5.12 0.49
CA GLY A 478 20.28 -3.69 0.26
C GLY A 478 19.37 -2.81 1.11
N SER A 479 19.83 -1.62 1.47
CA SER A 479 19.13 -0.71 2.39
C SER A 479 18.27 0.36 1.71
N ASN A 480 18.39 0.55 0.40
CA ASN A 480 17.55 1.48 -0.34
C ASN A 480 16.94 0.79 -1.58
N ILE A 481 17.40 1.11 -2.79
CA ILE A 481 16.87 0.56 -4.03
C ILE A 481 17.71 -0.64 -4.47
N GLY A 482 17.05 -1.76 -4.73
CA GLY A 482 17.64 -2.84 -5.52
C GLY A 482 17.41 -2.58 -6.99
N GLY A 483 18.46 -2.32 -7.76
CA GLY A 483 18.38 -2.03 -9.19
C GLY A 483 18.93 -3.17 -10.03
N LEU A 484 18.12 -3.76 -10.90
CA LEU A 484 18.57 -4.64 -11.98
C LEU A 484 18.45 -3.92 -13.31
N GLY A 485 19.54 -3.80 -14.05
CA GLY A 485 19.51 -3.11 -15.33
C GLY A 485 19.17 -1.62 -15.16
N VAL A 486 20.04 -0.89 -14.45
CA VAL A 486 19.75 0.49 -14.03
C VAL A 486 19.79 1.46 -15.22
N ALA A 487 20.87 1.46 -15.99
CA ALA A 487 21.03 2.29 -17.17
C ALA A 487 20.46 1.64 -18.44
N SER A 488 20.20 2.44 -19.47
CA SER A 488 19.65 1.97 -20.76
C SER A 488 20.57 1.03 -21.54
N SER A 489 21.88 1.06 -21.29
CA SER A 489 22.83 0.10 -21.86
C SER A 489 22.78 -1.27 -21.17
N SER A 490 22.26 -1.31 -19.95
CA SER A 490 22.35 -2.48 -19.08
C SER A 490 21.31 -3.53 -19.45
N SER A 491 21.78 -4.59 -20.09
CA SER A 491 20.90 -5.61 -20.69
C SER A 491 21.33 -7.03 -20.36
N ASN A 492 20.35 -7.94 -20.34
CA ASN A 492 20.58 -9.38 -20.11
C ASN A 492 21.25 -9.70 -18.76
N ASN A 493 21.16 -8.83 -17.76
CA ASN A 493 21.62 -9.13 -16.42
C ASN A 493 20.61 -10.03 -15.70
N THR A 494 21.09 -10.92 -14.83
CA THR A 494 20.24 -11.92 -14.18
C THR A 494 20.45 -11.95 -12.66
N VAL A 495 19.36 -11.95 -11.91
CA VAL A 495 19.35 -12.38 -10.51
C VAL A 495 18.60 -13.70 -10.38
N LEU A 496 19.24 -14.68 -9.76
CA LEU A 496 18.65 -15.96 -9.40
C LEU A 496 18.63 -16.11 -7.89
N VAL A 497 17.44 -16.24 -7.31
CA VAL A 497 17.23 -16.62 -5.90
C VAL A 497 16.64 -18.01 -5.87
N THR A 498 17.40 -19.00 -5.38
CA THR A 498 16.99 -20.40 -5.47
C THR A 498 17.28 -21.21 -4.21
N GLY A 499 16.42 -22.17 -3.89
CA GLY A 499 16.58 -23.04 -2.72
C GLY A 499 15.96 -22.45 -1.45
N ALA A 500 15.45 -23.33 -0.59
CA ALA A 500 14.80 -22.94 0.65
C ALA A 500 15.72 -22.11 1.55
N GLY A 501 15.18 -21.03 2.11
CA GLY A 501 15.89 -20.11 3.00
C GLY A 501 16.83 -19.12 2.30
N SER A 502 16.98 -19.21 0.98
CA SER A 502 17.72 -18.20 0.21
C SER A 502 16.88 -16.93 0.08
N VAL A 503 17.44 -15.78 0.47
CA VAL A 503 16.68 -14.52 0.54
C VAL A 503 17.43 -13.37 -0.15
N LEU A 504 16.71 -12.62 -0.98
CA LEU A 504 17.06 -11.26 -1.38
C LEU A 504 16.10 -10.27 -0.71
N SER A 505 16.63 -9.23 -0.06
CA SER A 505 15.78 -8.19 0.55
C SER A 505 16.26 -6.78 0.22
N THR A 506 15.32 -5.88 -0.07
CA THR A 506 15.57 -4.43 -0.13
C THR A 506 14.68 -3.72 0.89
N LEU A 507 15.19 -2.72 1.60
CA LEU A 507 14.36 -1.99 2.58
C LEU A 507 13.31 -1.09 1.92
N ASN A 508 13.61 -0.52 0.74
CA ASN A 508 12.69 0.30 -0.03
C ASN A 508 12.27 -0.47 -1.30
N GLU A 509 12.62 0.01 -2.48
CA GLU A 509 12.07 -0.49 -3.74
C GLU A 509 12.98 -1.55 -4.39
N LEU A 510 12.41 -2.39 -5.25
CA LEU A 510 13.14 -3.31 -6.13
C LEU A 510 12.72 -3.05 -7.57
N HIS A 511 13.66 -2.59 -8.39
CA HIS A 511 13.44 -2.26 -9.79
C HIS A 511 14.12 -3.30 -10.68
N LEU A 512 13.34 -3.97 -11.54
CA LEU A 512 13.84 -4.77 -12.63
C LEU A 512 13.67 -4.01 -13.95
N GLY A 513 14.78 -3.63 -14.56
CA GLY A 513 14.83 -2.74 -15.70
C GLY A 513 14.41 -1.33 -15.28
N ASP A 514 15.23 -0.63 -14.51
CA ASP A 514 14.96 0.78 -14.20
C ASP A 514 15.05 1.62 -15.48
N ASN A 515 16.06 1.38 -16.33
CA ASN A 515 16.06 1.81 -17.74
C ASN A 515 16.55 0.72 -18.70
N GLY A 516 17.17 -0.34 -18.18
CA GLY A 516 17.77 -1.41 -18.97
C GLY A 516 16.75 -2.42 -19.54
N PRO A 517 16.90 -2.86 -20.80
CA PRO A 517 16.04 -3.88 -21.40
C PRO A 517 16.53 -5.31 -21.16
N GLY A 518 15.60 -6.27 -21.19
CA GLY A 518 15.93 -7.70 -21.26
C GLY A 518 16.59 -8.30 -20.01
N ASN A 519 16.47 -7.67 -18.85
CA ASN A 519 17.01 -8.20 -17.59
C ASN A 519 16.04 -9.19 -16.95
N ALA A 520 16.57 -10.10 -16.12
CA ALA A 520 15.81 -11.22 -15.56
C ALA A 520 15.92 -11.32 -14.02
N LEU A 521 14.79 -11.49 -13.36
CA LEU A 521 14.70 -11.91 -11.95
C LEU A 521 14.02 -13.29 -11.88
N ILE A 522 14.71 -14.27 -11.31
CA ILE A 522 14.22 -15.64 -11.19
C ILE A 522 14.19 -16.02 -9.71
N VAL A 523 13.02 -16.39 -9.20
CA VAL A 523 12.80 -16.89 -7.84
C VAL A 523 12.31 -18.32 -7.92
N SER A 524 13.10 -19.27 -7.41
CA SER A 524 12.85 -20.70 -7.63
C SER A 524 13.12 -21.59 -6.41
N ASN A 525 12.57 -22.80 -6.42
CA ASN A 525 12.87 -23.87 -5.46
C ASN A 525 12.82 -23.46 -3.96
N GLY A 526 11.89 -22.59 -3.57
CA GLY A 526 11.76 -22.12 -2.19
C GLY A 526 12.53 -20.85 -1.83
N GLY A 527 13.12 -20.16 -2.82
CA GLY A 527 13.76 -18.86 -2.62
C GLY A 527 12.77 -17.73 -2.36
N ALA A 528 13.19 -16.67 -1.68
CA ALA A 528 12.34 -15.53 -1.36
C ALA A 528 12.98 -14.19 -1.76
N VAL A 529 12.16 -13.31 -2.34
CA VAL A 529 12.50 -11.91 -2.61
C VAL A 529 11.54 -11.02 -1.83
N ASN A 530 12.08 -10.09 -1.05
CA ASN A 530 11.31 -9.18 -0.20
C ASN A 530 11.64 -7.72 -0.53
N SER A 531 10.69 -7.00 -1.14
CA SER A 531 10.76 -5.56 -1.36
C SER A 531 10.03 -4.84 -0.22
N GLY A 532 10.75 -4.04 0.58
CA GLY A 532 10.17 -3.28 1.70
C GLY A 532 9.27 -2.11 1.27
N GLY A 533 9.24 -1.81 -0.02
CA GLY A 533 8.36 -0.88 -0.72
C GLY A 533 7.79 -1.50 -1.99
N ALA A 534 8.00 -0.83 -3.13
CA ALA A 534 7.43 -1.23 -4.42
C ALA A 534 8.31 -2.27 -5.15
N GLY A 535 7.67 -3.20 -5.85
CA GLY A 535 8.29 -4.00 -6.89
C GLY A 535 7.95 -3.40 -8.26
N VAL A 536 8.94 -2.90 -8.97
CA VAL A 536 8.75 -2.24 -10.26
C VAL A 536 9.46 -3.04 -11.34
N VAL A 537 8.73 -3.41 -12.39
CA VAL A 537 9.28 -4.02 -13.59
C VAL A 537 9.08 -3.06 -14.75
N GLY A 538 10.15 -2.71 -15.44
CA GLY A 538 10.10 -1.79 -16.56
C GLY A 538 9.85 -0.33 -16.13
N GLY A 539 10.75 0.22 -15.31
CA GLY A 539 10.67 1.58 -14.74
C GLY A 539 10.73 2.70 -15.79
N GLY A 540 11.67 2.63 -16.72
CA GLY A 540 12.01 3.70 -17.67
C GLY A 540 11.59 3.40 -19.11
N GLY A 541 11.64 4.39 -20.01
CA GLY A 541 11.14 4.21 -21.39
C GLY A 541 11.91 3.16 -22.22
N ALA A 542 13.20 2.94 -21.92
CA ALA A 542 14.04 1.95 -22.60
C ALA A 542 13.97 0.54 -21.99
N SER A 543 13.24 0.37 -20.88
CA SER A 543 13.21 -0.87 -20.09
C SER A 543 12.25 -1.93 -20.65
N GLY A 544 12.40 -2.23 -21.94
CA GLY A 544 11.56 -3.20 -22.63
C GLY A 544 11.99 -4.65 -22.42
N GLY A 545 11.04 -5.58 -22.40
CA GLY A 545 11.35 -7.02 -22.46
C GLY A 545 11.99 -7.63 -21.21
N ASN A 546 11.90 -6.97 -20.05
CA ASN A 546 12.38 -7.55 -18.80
C ASN A 546 11.45 -8.69 -18.33
N VAL A 547 12.03 -9.68 -17.64
CA VAL A 547 11.35 -10.92 -17.28
C VAL A 547 11.48 -11.22 -15.79
N VAL A 548 10.35 -11.43 -15.12
CA VAL A 548 10.30 -12.03 -13.79
C VAL A 548 9.69 -13.43 -13.89
N LEU A 549 10.34 -14.41 -13.25
CA LEU A 549 9.81 -15.76 -13.08
C LEU A 549 9.81 -16.14 -11.59
N VAL A 550 8.62 -16.38 -11.03
CA VAL A 550 8.47 -16.92 -9.67
C VAL A 550 7.90 -18.33 -9.78
N THR A 551 8.70 -19.35 -9.49
CA THR A 551 8.35 -20.74 -9.81
C THR A 551 8.77 -21.76 -8.74
N GLY A 552 8.02 -22.85 -8.58
CA GLY A 552 8.34 -23.90 -7.62
C GLY A 552 7.78 -23.64 -6.22
N GLY A 553 7.56 -24.73 -5.48
CA GLY A 553 6.95 -24.67 -4.15
C GLY A 553 7.77 -23.86 -3.16
N GLY A 554 7.09 -22.96 -2.42
CA GLY A 554 7.70 -22.07 -1.43
C GLY A 554 8.41 -20.85 -2.01
N SER A 555 8.50 -20.71 -3.33
CA SER A 555 9.10 -19.53 -3.95
C SER A 555 8.17 -18.31 -3.83
N VAL A 556 8.68 -17.21 -3.29
CA VAL A 556 7.86 -16.03 -3.00
C VAL A 556 8.53 -14.73 -3.44
N TRP A 557 7.76 -13.85 -4.07
CA TRP A 557 8.12 -12.43 -4.19
C TRP A 557 7.10 -11.56 -3.48
N SER A 558 7.52 -10.94 -2.38
CA SER A 558 6.66 -10.09 -1.55
C SER A 558 7.01 -8.61 -1.72
N ASN A 559 5.99 -7.78 -1.93
CA ASN A 559 6.12 -6.33 -2.07
C ASN A 559 5.27 -5.66 -0.99
N ALA A 560 5.89 -4.88 -0.11
CA ALA A 560 5.21 -4.28 1.03
C ALA A 560 4.33 -3.07 0.66
N SER A 561 4.48 -2.49 -0.54
CA SER A 561 3.56 -1.51 -1.11
C SER A 561 2.92 -2.03 -2.41
N ILE A 562 3.34 -1.56 -3.57
CA ILE A 562 2.73 -1.84 -4.87
C ILE A 562 3.61 -2.76 -5.71
N LEU A 563 2.96 -3.49 -6.62
CA LEU A 563 3.61 -4.15 -7.75
C LEU A 563 3.27 -3.38 -9.02
N VAL A 564 4.25 -3.02 -9.83
CA VAL A 564 4.05 -2.36 -11.11
C VAL A 564 4.74 -3.17 -12.20
N LEU A 565 3.97 -3.63 -13.20
CA LEU A 565 4.50 -4.30 -14.38
C LEU A 565 4.32 -3.40 -15.61
N GLY A 566 5.44 -2.88 -16.09
CA GLY A 566 5.48 -1.87 -17.15
C GLY A 566 5.07 -0.49 -16.64
N PHE A 567 5.94 0.17 -15.85
CA PHE A 567 5.70 1.57 -15.46
C PHE A 567 5.81 2.48 -16.69
N ASN A 568 6.98 2.48 -17.33
CA ASN A 568 7.22 3.10 -18.64
C ASN A 568 7.77 2.13 -19.70
N GLY A 569 8.20 0.92 -19.32
CA GLY A 569 8.70 -0.08 -20.26
C GLY A 569 7.58 -0.87 -20.96
N ALA A 570 7.82 -1.27 -22.22
CA ALA A 570 6.94 -2.13 -23.01
C ALA A 570 7.35 -3.61 -22.94
N SER A 571 6.43 -4.53 -23.25
CA SER A 571 6.73 -5.96 -23.41
C SER A 571 7.38 -6.65 -22.19
N ASN A 572 7.22 -6.10 -20.97
CA ASN A 572 7.74 -6.75 -19.76
C ASN A 572 6.82 -7.88 -19.31
N THR A 573 7.41 -8.94 -18.78
CA THR A 573 6.66 -10.14 -18.39
C THR A 573 6.91 -10.51 -16.93
N LEU A 574 5.84 -10.89 -16.24
CA LEU A 574 5.91 -11.56 -14.94
C LEU A 574 5.14 -12.87 -15.06
N THR A 575 5.84 -13.98 -14.84
CA THR A 575 5.26 -15.32 -14.80
C THR A 575 5.32 -15.88 -13.40
N ILE A 576 4.18 -16.28 -12.86
CA ILE A 576 4.08 -17.00 -11.59
C ILE A 576 3.63 -18.43 -11.91
N ALA A 577 4.44 -19.42 -11.57
CA ALA A 577 4.22 -20.80 -12.00
C ALA A 577 4.49 -21.83 -10.90
N ALA A 578 4.02 -23.06 -11.11
CA ALA A 578 4.39 -24.24 -10.33
C ALA A 578 4.35 -24.00 -8.81
N THR A 579 3.22 -23.50 -8.30
CA THR A 579 2.94 -23.20 -6.88
C THR A 579 3.73 -22.04 -6.25
N GLY A 580 4.45 -21.24 -7.05
CA GLY A 580 5.03 -19.98 -6.59
C GLY A 580 3.98 -18.94 -6.17
N SER A 581 4.40 -17.90 -5.46
CA SER A 581 3.50 -16.85 -4.98
C SER A 581 4.07 -15.44 -5.11
N VAL A 582 3.21 -14.49 -5.49
CA VAL A 582 3.52 -13.05 -5.44
C VAL A 582 2.51 -12.33 -4.55
N LEU A 583 2.99 -11.40 -3.72
CA LEU A 583 2.19 -10.61 -2.80
C LEU A 583 2.43 -9.11 -3.03
N ALA A 584 1.36 -8.32 -3.02
CA ALA A 584 1.41 -6.86 -3.05
C ALA A 584 0.15 -6.26 -2.38
N LYS A 585 0.20 -4.99 -1.95
CA LYS A 585 -1.01 -4.28 -1.48
C LYS A 585 -1.88 -3.79 -2.63
N SER A 586 -1.25 -3.39 -3.73
CA SER A 586 -1.89 -3.07 -5.02
C SER A 586 -0.98 -3.54 -6.15
N ALA A 587 -1.55 -3.87 -7.30
CA ALA A 587 -0.83 -4.30 -8.49
C ALA A 587 -1.34 -3.55 -9.72
N TYR A 588 -0.42 -3.00 -10.53
CA TYR A 588 -0.73 -2.23 -11.73
C TYR A 588 -0.04 -2.84 -12.94
N LEU A 589 -0.82 -3.10 -13.99
CA LEU A 589 -0.35 -3.72 -15.21
C LEU A 589 -0.46 -2.76 -16.41
N GLY A 590 0.69 -2.30 -16.90
CA GLY A 590 0.81 -1.34 -17.99
C GLY A 590 0.42 0.07 -17.56
N TRP A 591 1.22 0.72 -16.71
CA TRP A 591 0.90 2.03 -16.14
C TRP A 591 0.81 3.13 -17.19
N ALA A 592 1.80 3.21 -18.10
CA ALA A 592 1.83 4.20 -19.17
C ALA A 592 0.99 3.76 -20.40
N ALA A 593 0.27 4.72 -20.98
CA ALA A 593 -0.69 4.49 -22.07
C ALA A 593 -0.05 4.05 -23.41
N ASN A 594 1.24 4.31 -23.63
CA ASN A 594 1.91 4.12 -24.93
C ASN A 594 2.86 2.91 -25.00
N ASN A 595 2.88 2.06 -23.97
CA ASN A 595 3.87 0.97 -23.84
C ASN A 595 3.17 -0.40 -23.76
N PRO A 596 2.79 -1.00 -24.91
CA PRO A 596 1.99 -2.21 -24.95
C PRO A 596 2.82 -3.47 -24.63
N GLY A 597 2.14 -4.63 -24.57
CA GLY A 597 2.80 -5.94 -24.50
C GLY A 597 3.19 -6.38 -23.08
N ASN A 598 2.94 -5.57 -22.05
CA ASN A 598 3.19 -5.97 -20.67
C ASN A 598 2.23 -7.09 -20.25
N GLN A 599 2.76 -8.20 -19.71
CA GLN A 599 1.99 -9.43 -19.48
C GLN A 599 2.27 -10.04 -18.11
N LEU A 600 1.20 -10.25 -17.33
CA LEU A 600 1.22 -11.03 -16.11
C LEU A 600 0.53 -12.39 -16.36
N THR A 601 1.30 -13.48 -16.31
CA THR A 601 0.78 -14.84 -16.49
C THR A 601 0.90 -15.64 -15.20
N ILE A 602 -0.18 -16.28 -14.79
CA ILE A 602 -0.23 -17.11 -13.59
C ILE A 602 -0.66 -18.52 -13.98
N THR A 603 0.19 -19.52 -13.73
CA THR A 603 -0.03 -20.92 -14.14
C THR A 603 0.16 -21.89 -12.97
N GLY A 604 -0.93 -22.38 -12.37
CA GLY A 604 -0.84 -23.30 -11.23
C GLY A 604 -0.21 -22.66 -9.98
N ALA A 605 -0.45 -21.36 -9.76
CA ALA A 605 0.27 -20.53 -8.80
C ALA A 605 -0.63 -19.43 -8.20
N SER A 606 -0.10 -18.65 -7.25
CA SER A 606 -0.91 -17.70 -6.46
C SER A 606 -0.48 -16.23 -6.59
N LEU A 607 -1.45 -15.32 -6.66
CA LEU A 607 -1.26 -13.87 -6.55
C LEU A 607 -2.19 -13.30 -5.48
N TYR A 608 -1.62 -12.54 -4.55
CA TYR A 608 -2.37 -11.84 -3.50
C TYR A 608 -2.20 -10.32 -3.66
N VAL A 609 -3.29 -9.62 -3.93
CA VAL A 609 -3.36 -8.15 -4.10
C VAL A 609 -4.33 -7.57 -3.08
N THR A 610 -3.92 -7.60 -1.82
CA THR A 610 -4.79 -7.30 -0.68
C THR A 610 -4.07 -6.41 0.32
N ASN A 611 -4.82 -5.58 1.03
CA ASN A 611 -4.28 -4.88 2.19
C ASN A 611 -5.21 -4.96 3.40
N GLY A 612 -4.68 -4.65 4.59
CA GLY A 612 -5.45 -4.71 5.84
C GLY A 612 -6.64 -3.73 5.89
N LEU A 613 -6.74 -2.80 4.92
CA LEU A 613 -7.85 -1.84 4.80
C LEU A 613 -8.91 -2.30 3.77
N GLY A 614 -8.69 -3.42 3.06
CA GLY A 614 -9.59 -3.93 2.02
C GLY A 614 -9.79 -2.97 0.83
N ASN A 615 -8.81 -2.11 0.55
CA ASN A 615 -8.87 -1.13 -0.53
C ASN A 615 -7.75 -1.29 -1.58
N GLY A 616 -7.03 -2.41 -1.55
CA GLY A 616 -6.05 -2.78 -2.57
C GLY A 616 -6.67 -2.89 -3.96
N VAL A 617 -5.87 -2.68 -5.00
CA VAL A 617 -6.37 -2.72 -6.38
C VAL A 617 -5.47 -3.56 -7.25
N LEU A 618 -6.06 -4.52 -7.97
CA LEU A 618 -5.48 -5.14 -9.16
C LEU A 618 -6.00 -4.38 -10.38
N ASP A 619 -5.17 -3.49 -10.92
CA ASP A 619 -5.52 -2.54 -12.00
C ASP A 619 -4.84 -2.96 -13.30
N VAL A 620 -5.64 -3.44 -14.25
CA VAL A 620 -5.21 -3.80 -15.60
C VAL A 620 -5.49 -2.62 -16.52
N ARG A 621 -4.42 -1.99 -17.02
CA ARG A 621 -4.49 -0.75 -17.79
C ARG A 621 -4.08 -0.96 -19.24
N ASN A 622 -2.80 -1.21 -19.49
CA ASN A 622 -2.25 -1.38 -20.84
C ASN A 622 -1.41 -2.68 -20.90
N GLY A 623 -2.04 -3.77 -20.50
CA GLY A 623 -1.39 -5.07 -20.46
C GLY A 623 -2.39 -6.21 -20.32
N THR A 624 -1.85 -7.42 -20.33
CA THR A 624 -2.62 -8.67 -20.33
C THR A 624 -2.41 -9.43 -19.03
N LEU A 625 -3.49 -9.65 -18.28
CA LEU A 625 -3.55 -10.56 -17.15
C LEU A 625 -4.09 -11.91 -17.62
N ALA A 626 -3.29 -12.97 -17.57
CA ALA A 626 -3.68 -14.32 -17.95
C ALA A 626 -3.66 -15.28 -16.75
N LEU A 627 -4.80 -15.90 -16.47
CA LEU A 627 -5.01 -16.79 -15.32
C LEU A 627 -5.26 -18.22 -15.80
N ASN A 628 -4.33 -19.13 -15.53
CA ASN A 628 -4.38 -20.54 -15.93
C ASN A 628 -4.22 -21.44 -14.71
N ASN A 629 -5.28 -22.05 -14.21
CA ASN A 629 -5.28 -22.80 -12.95
C ASN A 629 -4.67 -21.96 -11.80
N ALA A 630 -4.98 -20.66 -11.79
CA ALA A 630 -4.42 -19.69 -10.87
C ALA A 630 -5.23 -19.58 -9.58
N VAL A 631 -4.63 -19.12 -8.49
CA VAL A 631 -5.35 -18.65 -7.29
C VAL A 631 -5.07 -17.16 -7.12
N VAL A 632 -6.06 -16.33 -7.39
CA VAL A 632 -5.96 -14.88 -7.25
C VAL A 632 -6.90 -14.40 -6.17
N ILE A 633 -6.37 -13.66 -5.20
CA ILE A 633 -7.16 -12.93 -4.21
C ILE A 633 -6.82 -11.45 -4.37
N ALA A 634 -7.82 -10.63 -4.64
CA ALA A 634 -7.65 -9.18 -4.73
C ALA A 634 -8.75 -8.47 -3.96
N ASP A 635 -8.45 -7.33 -3.33
CA ASP A 635 -9.52 -6.53 -2.71
C ASP A 635 -10.49 -6.01 -3.79
N ARG A 636 -9.95 -5.50 -4.91
CA ARG A 636 -10.73 -5.03 -6.07
C ARG A 636 -10.02 -5.26 -7.40
N LEU A 637 -10.79 -5.59 -8.45
CA LEU A 637 -10.33 -5.61 -9.85
C LEU A 637 -10.73 -4.32 -10.58
N LEU A 638 -9.80 -3.69 -11.29
CA LEU A 638 -10.07 -2.64 -12.27
C LEU A 638 -9.53 -3.04 -13.65
N ALA A 639 -10.35 -2.85 -14.68
CA ALA A 639 -9.96 -3.00 -16.07
C ALA A 639 -10.73 -1.95 -16.90
N THR A 640 -10.20 -0.73 -16.98
CA THR A 640 -10.97 0.46 -17.42
C THR A 640 -10.49 1.13 -18.70
N ASN A 641 -9.34 0.74 -19.25
CA ASN A 641 -8.65 1.53 -20.29
C ASN A 641 -8.93 1.07 -21.73
N GLY A 642 -10.13 0.57 -22.01
CA GLY A 642 -10.51 0.05 -23.34
C GLY A 642 -9.72 -1.21 -23.75
N ASN A 643 -9.63 -1.47 -25.06
CA ASN A 643 -9.01 -2.68 -25.64
C ASN A 643 -7.59 -3.05 -25.14
N PRO A 644 -6.65 -2.11 -24.86
CA PRO A 644 -5.32 -2.50 -24.37
C PRO A 644 -5.31 -3.13 -22.97
N SER A 645 -6.38 -2.97 -22.18
CA SER A 645 -6.56 -3.64 -20.89
C SER A 645 -7.19 -5.01 -21.13
N VAL A 646 -6.45 -6.12 -20.98
CA VAL A 646 -6.95 -7.47 -21.26
C VAL A 646 -6.91 -8.36 -20.02
N VAL A 647 -8.05 -8.97 -19.68
CA VAL A 647 -8.14 -9.99 -18.61
C VAL A 647 -8.61 -11.31 -19.21
N GLN A 648 -7.73 -12.31 -19.20
CA GLN A 648 -7.97 -13.67 -19.67
C GLN A 648 -8.09 -14.62 -18.48
N PHE A 649 -9.31 -14.80 -17.97
CA PHE A 649 -9.57 -15.73 -16.88
C PHE A 649 -9.88 -17.13 -17.43
N ASN A 650 -8.85 -17.92 -17.72
CA ASN A 650 -9.01 -19.22 -18.39
C ASN A 650 -9.40 -20.35 -17.43
N SER A 651 -8.78 -20.42 -16.25
CA SER A 651 -9.05 -21.44 -15.22
C SER A 651 -8.50 -21.07 -13.84
N GLY A 652 -8.95 -21.78 -12.80
CA GLY A 652 -8.56 -21.55 -11.41
C GLY A 652 -9.57 -20.71 -10.62
N VAL A 653 -9.15 -20.10 -9.52
CA VAL A 653 -10.00 -19.32 -8.61
C VAL A 653 -9.56 -17.85 -8.63
N PHE A 654 -10.50 -16.94 -8.85
CA PHE A 654 -10.30 -15.51 -8.65
C PHE A 654 -11.35 -15.01 -7.66
N SER A 655 -10.92 -14.57 -6.49
CA SER A 655 -11.79 -13.99 -5.47
C SER A 655 -11.53 -12.48 -5.35
N CYS A 656 -12.57 -11.65 -5.39
CA CYS A 656 -12.44 -10.22 -5.08
C CYS A 656 -13.67 -9.61 -4.41
N GLY A 657 -13.47 -8.49 -3.70
CA GLY A 657 -14.53 -7.74 -3.01
C GLY A 657 -15.28 -6.73 -3.90
N GLY A 658 -14.79 -6.51 -5.13
CA GLY A 658 -15.44 -5.65 -6.12
C GLY A 658 -14.73 -5.69 -7.48
N ALA A 659 -15.43 -5.27 -8.53
CA ALA A 659 -14.88 -5.19 -9.88
C ALA A 659 -15.44 -4.01 -10.68
N SER A 660 -14.59 -3.36 -11.49
CA SER A 660 -15.02 -2.43 -12.53
C SER A 660 -14.33 -2.77 -13.84
N VAL A 661 -15.10 -3.30 -14.78
CA VAL A 661 -14.64 -3.74 -16.10
C VAL A 661 -15.37 -2.92 -17.16
N THR A 662 -14.65 -1.93 -17.71
CA THR A 662 -15.13 -1.00 -18.74
C THR A 662 -14.16 -0.92 -19.92
N ASN A 663 -13.39 -1.99 -20.13
CA ASN A 663 -12.34 -2.13 -21.13
C ASN A 663 -12.85 -2.55 -22.53
N ASN A 664 -14.11 -2.28 -22.85
CA ASN A 664 -14.77 -2.67 -24.11
C ASN A 664 -14.75 -4.19 -24.42
N GLN A 665 -14.57 -5.03 -23.40
CA GLN A 665 -14.50 -6.48 -23.53
C GLN A 665 -15.46 -7.16 -22.55
N THR A 666 -16.03 -8.28 -22.98
CA THR A 666 -16.79 -9.16 -22.09
C THR A 666 -15.84 -9.79 -21.08
N PHE A 667 -16.19 -9.71 -19.80
CA PHE A 667 -15.45 -10.42 -18.76
C PHE A 667 -15.90 -11.87 -18.73
N ALA A 668 -15.09 -12.77 -19.29
CA ALA A 668 -15.39 -14.18 -19.36
C ALA A 668 -14.76 -14.94 -18.18
N VAL A 669 -15.59 -15.62 -17.39
CA VAL A 669 -15.17 -16.58 -16.38
C VAL A 669 -15.01 -17.93 -17.07
N GLY A 670 -13.76 -18.34 -17.25
CA GLY A 670 -13.35 -19.58 -17.89
C GLY A 670 -13.18 -19.49 -19.41
N ASN A 671 -12.56 -20.53 -19.96
CA ASN A 671 -12.37 -20.70 -21.41
C ASN A 671 -13.38 -21.68 -22.06
N GLY A 672 -14.38 -22.15 -21.30
CA GLY A 672 -15.39 -23.11 -21.77
C GLY A 672 -14.96 -24.58 -21.76
N THR A 673 -13.70 -24.87 -21.41
CA THR A 673 -13.20 -26.25 -21.28
C THR A 673 -12.70 -26.55 -19.87
N SER A 674 -11.86 -25.66 -19.33
CA SER A 674 -11.23 -25.78 -18.02
C SER A 674 -12.07 -25.13 -16.93
N ALA A 675 -12.01 -25.67 -15.71
CA ALA A 675 -12.78 -25.13 -14.60
C ALA A 675 -12.22 -23.78 -14.12
N ALA A 676 -13.12 -22.79 -13.95
CA ALA A 676 -12.81 -21.48 -13.42
C ALA A 676 -13.87 -21.05 -12.39
N SER A 677 -13.47 -20.40 -11.30
CA SER A 677 -14.37 -19.94 -10.24
C SER A 677 -14.12 -18.47 -9.92
N PHE A 678 -15.09 -17.62 -10.22
CA PHE A 678 -15.10 -16.22 -9.79
C PHE A 678 -15.89 -16.08 -8.49
N ASN A 679 -15.24 -15.71 -7.40
CA ASN A 679 -15.85 -15.64 -6.08
C ASN A 679 -16.04 -14.18 -5.67
N LEU A 680 -17.30 -13.81 -5.42
CA LEU A 680 -17.73 -12.48 -4.99
C LEU A 680 -17.70 -12.43 -3.46
N ILE A 681 -16.76 -11.69 -2.89
CA ILE A 681 -16.53 -11.65 -1.43
C ILE A 681 -17.30 -10.46 -0.77
N GLY A 682 -18.27 -9.87 -1.45
CA GLY A 682 -19.07 -8.74 -0.95
C GLY A 682 -20.34 -9.21 -0.25
N GLY A 683 -20.55 -8.85 1.02
CA GLY A 683 -21.85 -9.10 1.68
C GLY A 683 -21.85 -9.23 3.21
N ALA A 684 -20.73 -9.49 3.88
CA ALA A 684 -20.76 -9.73 5.33
C ALA A 684 -19.63 -9.08 6.15
N ASN A 685 -18.67 -8.40 5.51
CA ASN A 685 -17.48 -7.89 6.20
C ASN A 685 -17.39 -6.37 6.08
N PRO A 686 -17.39 -5.61 7.20
CA PRO A 686 -17.30 -4.15 7.21
C PRO A 686 -15.99 -3.59 6.62
N ASN A 687 -15.00 -4.45 6.34
CA ASN A 687 -13.70 -4.06 5.80
C ASN A 687 -13.59 -4.11 4.26
N PHE A 688 -14.61 -4.59 3.52
CA PHE A 688 -14.54 -4.64 2.05
C PHE A 688 -15.46 -3.59 1.42
N TYR A 689 -14.85 -2.63 0.71
CA TYR A 689 -15.57 -1.55 0.05
C TYR A 689 -16.38 -2.06 -1.16
N SER A 690 -17.68 -1.85 -1.05
CA SER A 690 -18.73 -1.86 -2.09
C SER A 690 -19.48 -3.16 -2.37
N GLY A 691 -18.85 -4.34 -2.44
CA GLY A 691 -19.56 -5.53 -2.95
C GLY A 691 -20.22 -5.27 -4.31
N VAL A 692 -19.70 -4.33 -5.09
CA VAL A 692 -20.20 -3.89 -6.40
C VAL A 692 -19.28 -4.43 -7.49
N TYR A 693 -19.90 -5.03 -8.50
CA TYR A 693 -19.22 -5.62 -9.66
C TYR A 693 -19.87 -5.08 -10.93
N SER A 694 -19.17 -4.22 -11.67
CA SER A 694 -19.69 -3.55 -12.86
C SER A 694 -19.00 -4.04 -14.12
N PHE A 695 -19.77 -4.55 -15.08
CA PHE A 695 -19.30 -5.09 -16.36
C PHE A 695 -20.02 -4.39 -17.53
N ALA A 696 -19.42 -3.33 -18.07
CA ALA A 696 -20.06 -2.49 -19.09
C ALA A 696 -20.41 -3.27 -20.38
N ASN A 697 -19.59 -4.25 -20.74
CA ASN A 697 -19.75 -5.09 -21.94
C ASN A 697 -20.18 -6.53 -21.61
N GLY A 698 -20.68 -6.72 -20.39
CA GLY A 698 -21.24 -7.96 -19.89
C GLY A 698 -20.26 -8.92 -19.22
N LEU A 699 -20.84 -9.76 -18.38
CA LEU A 699 -20.21 -10.89 -17.68
C LEU A 699 -20.67 -12.19 -18.34
N GLU A 700 -19.74 -13.04 -18.73
CA GLU A 700 -20.02 -14.36 -19.31
C GLU A 700 -19.45 -15.46 -18.40
N VAL A 701 -20.31 -16.33 -17.86
CA VAL A 701 -19.87 -17.52 -17.12
C VAL A 701 -19.93 -18.70 -18.08
N ARG A 702 -18.77 -19.13 -18.57
CA ARG A 702 -18.67 -20.18 -19.61
C ARG A 702 -18.87 -21.58 -19.03
N SER A 703 -19.09 -22.56 -19.91
CA SER A 703 -19.19 -23.98 -19.52
C SER A 703 -18.06 -24.41 -18.58
N ASN A 704 -18.37 -25.28 -17.61
CA ASN A 704 -17.47 -25.75 -16.55
C ASN A 704 -16.99 -24.65 -15.56
N SER A 705 -17.59 -23.46 -15.58
CA SER A 705 -17.19 -22.36 -14.71
C SER A 705 -18.25 -22.01 -13.67
N PHE A 706 -17.80 -21.33 -12.62
CA PHE A 706 -18.56 -21.04 -11.41
C PHE A 706 -18.51 -19.55 -11.09
N LEU A 707 -19.65 -18.96 -10.76
CA LEU A 707 -19.76 -17.68 -10.09
C LEU A 707 -20.32 -17.93 -8.70
N THR A 708 -19.60 -17.57 -7.65
CA THR A 708 -20.02 -17.86 -6.26
C THR A 708 -20.05 -16.62 -5.38
N GLY A 709 -20.78 -16.69 -4.27
CA GLY A 709 -20.87 -15.59 -3.30
C GLY A 709 -21.94 -14.56 -3.62
N CYS A 710 -21.77 -13.35 -3.08
CA CYS A 710 -22.81 -12.33 -3.03
C CYS A 710 -22.31 -10.93 -3.38
N GLY A 711 -23.25 -9.99 -3.51
CA GLY A 711 -23.01 -8.62 -3.90
C GLY A 711 -23.92 -8.15 -5.02
N THR A 712 -23.58 -7.04 -5.65
CA THR A 712 -24.39 -6.39 -6.68
C THR A 712 -23.65 -6.34 -8.00
N ILE A 713 -24.21 -7.01 -9.02
CA ILE A 713 -23.66 -7.06 -10.37
C ILE A 713 -24.43 -6.07 -11.26
N TYR A 714 -23.70 -5.18 -11.94
CA TYR A 714 -24.20 -4.30 -12.99
C TYR A 714 -23.71 -4.76 -14.36
N GLY A 715 -24.62 -4.77 -15.34
CA GLY A 715 -24.34 -5.17 -16.71
C GLY A 715 -25.08 -6.44 -17.14
N ALA A 716 -25.01 -6.75 -18.44
CA ALA A 716 -25.59 -7.97 -18.98
C ALA A 716 -24.85 -9.22 -18.45
N VAL A 717 -25.58 -10.28 -18.11
CA VAL A 717 -24.98 -11.54 -17.64
C VAL A 717 -25.43 -12.69 -18.52
N THR A 718 -24.48 -13.47 -19.04
CA THR A 718 -24.73 -14.71 -19.77
C THR A 718 -24.14 -15.88 -19.02
N ILE A 719 -24.94 -16.93 -18.81
CA ILE A 719 -24.55 -18.13 -18.07
C ILE A 719 -24.72 -19.30 -19.02
N ASP A 720 -23.63 -19.89 -19.48
CA ASP A 720 -23.63 -20.94 -20.49
C ASP A 720 -24.09 -22.28 -19.95
N GLN A 721 -24.46 -23.18 -20.87
CA GLN A 721 -24.81 -24.55 -20.50
C GLN A 721 -23.62 -25.25 -19.82
N GLY A 722 -23.89 -25.88 -18.68
CA GLY A 722 -22.88 -26.54 -17.85
C GLY A 722 -22.07 -25.59 -16.94
N SER A 723 -22.42 -24.31 -16.89
CA SER A 723 -21.90 -23.36 -15.89
C SER A 723 -22.84 -23.24 -14.68
N THR A 724 -22.31 -22.76 -13.56
CA THR A 724 -23.06 -22.61 -12.31
C THR A 724 -22.89 -21.23 -11.69
N VAL A 725 -23.99 -20.59 -11.32
CA VAL A 725 -24.02 -19.47 -10.39
C VAL A 725 -24.58 -19.98 -9.06
N GLN A 726 -23.83 -19.86 -7.98
CA GLN A 726 -24.24 -20.32 -6.66
C GLN A 726 -24.08 -19.20 -5.64
N ALA A 727 -25.20 -18.72 -5.10
CA ALA A 727 -25.20 -17.74 -4.02
C ALA A 727 -25.49 -18.46 -2.70
N ASP A 728 -24.51 -18.56 -1.82
CA ASP A 728 -24.54 -19.36 -0.58
C ASP A 728 -24.06 -18.62 0.67
N CYS A 729 -23.95 -17.29 0.59
CA CYS A 729 -23.37 -16.44 1.62
C CYS A 729 -24.32 -16.08 2.78
N GLY A 730 -25.63 -16.38 2.67
CA GLY A 730 -26.65 -15.99 3.65
C GLY A 730 -27.14 -14.53 3.53
N ASP A 731 -26.73 -13.81 2.48
CA ASP A 731 -27.13 -12.43 2.17
C ASP A 731 -27.75 -12.36 0.76
N THR A 732 -27.31 -11.45 -0.11
CA THR A 732 -28.02 -11.11 -1.34
C THR A 732 -27.08 -11.02 -2.54
N LEU A 733 -27.46 -11.67 -3.64
CA LEU A 733 -26.87 -11.50 -4.96
C LEU A 733 -27.86 -10.74 -5.86
N ASN A 734 -27.52 -9.52 -6.24
CA ASN A 734 -28.36 -8.67 -7.09
C ASN A 734 -27.83 -8.60 -8.53
N PHE A 735 -28.72 -8.72 -9.51
CA PHE A 735 -28.43 -8.52 -10.94
C PHE A 735 -29.15 -7.28 -11.48
N PHE A 736 -28.38 -6.24 -11.81
CA PHE A 736 -28.81 -5.01 -12.48
C PHE A 736 -28.41 -5.02 -13.95
N GLY A 737 -29.17 -5.77 -14.74
CA GLY A 737 -28.99 -5.91 -16.18
C GLY A 737 -29.75 -7.12 -16.73
N PRO A 738 -29.82 -7.30 -18.05
CA PRO A 738 -30.44 -8.48 -18.64
C PRO A 738 -29.64 -9.73 -18.27
N VAL A 739 -30.33 -10.83 -17.91
CA VAL A 739 -29.69 -12.12 -17.59
C VAL A 739 -30.17 -13.19 -18.56
N THR A 740 -29.24 -13.84 -19.25
CA THR A 740 -29.50 -15.02 -20.08
C THR A 740 -28.94 -16.25 -19.39
N ASN A 741 -29.81 -17.11 -18.87
CA ASN A 741 -29.42 -18.33 -18.18
C ASN A 741 -29.66 -19.58 -19.02
N LYS A 742 -28.58 -20.26 -19.42
CA LYS A 742 -28.58 -21.60 -20.03
C LYS A 742 -27.97 -22.67 -19.09
N GLY A 743 -27.33 -22.25 -18.00
CA GLY A 743 -26.68 -23.10 -16.99
C GLY A 743 -27.56 -23.34 -15.77
N SER A 744 -26.96 -23.30 -14.58
CA SER A 744 -27.66 -23.41 -13.29
C SER A 744 -27.46 -22.15 -12.45
N ILE A 745 -28.53 -21.57 -11.92
CA ILE A 745 -28.45 -20.54 -10.87
C ILE A 745 -29.12 -21.09 -9.62
N THR A 746 -28.41 -21.12 -8.50
CA THR A 746 -28.90 -21.71 -7.25
C THR A 746 -28.68 -20.78 -6.07
N ALA A 747 -29.76 -20.53 -5.32
CA ALA A 747 -29.73 -19.86 -4.02
C ALA A 747 -29.72 -20.90 -2.89
N LEU A 748 -28.76 -20.78 -1.98
CA LEU A 748 -28.58 -21.67 -0.82
C LEU A 748 -28.50 -20.87 0.49
N ASN A 749 -28.57 -21.54 1.63
CA ASN A 749 -28.38 -20.95 2.96
C ASN A 749 -29.25 -19.72 3.27
N GLY A 750 -30.48 -19.67 2.75
CA GLY A 750 -31.38 -18.52 2.95
C GLY A 750 -31.03 -17.28 2.11
N THR A 751 -30.02 -17.36 1.25
CA THR A 751 -29.57 -16.28 0.37
C THR A 751 -30.68 -15.84 -0.58
N PHE A 752 -30.75 -14.54 -0.87
CA PHE A 752 -31.64 -13.96 -1.88
C PHE A 752 -30.88 -13.74 -3.20
N ILE A 753 -31.45 -14.19 -4.32
CA ILE A 753 -31.01 -13.83 -5.66
C ILE A 753 -32.08 -12.95 -6.30
N ASN A 754 -31.72 -11.72 -6.64
CA ASN A 754 -32.64 -10.70 -7.15
C ASN A 754 -32.30 -10.31 -8.58
N PHE A 755 -33.28 -10.38 -9.48
CA PHE A 755 -33.15 -9.95 -10.87
C PHE A 755 -33.93 -8.67 -11.13
N TYR A 756 -33.24 -7.55 -11.38
CA TYR A 756 -33.85 -6.25 -11.67
C TYR A 756 -33.99 -5.97 -13.17
N GLY A 757 -33.27 -6.69 -14.03
CA GLY A 757 -33.42 -6.66 -15.48
C GLY A 757 -34.17 -7.88 -16.04
N PRO A 758 -34.49 -7.89 -17.36
CA PRO A 758 -35.20 -8.99 -17.98
C PRO A 758 -34.37 -10.28 -17.91
N VAL A 759 -35.03 -11.41 -17.64
CA VAL A 759 -34.40 -12.73 -17.53
C VAL A 759 -34.91 -13.66 -18.62
N VAL A 760 -34.00 -14.22 -19.40
CA VAL A 760 -34.26 -15.32 -20.34
C VAL A 760 -33.68 -16.59 -19.74
N ASN A 761 -34.54 -17.50 -19.29
CA ASN A 761 -34.12 -18.77 -18.70
C ASN A 761 -34.43 -19.94 -19.62
N THR A 762 -33.40 -20.65 -20.08
CA THR A 762 -33.48 -21.97 -20.72
C THR A 762 -32.76 -23.06 -19.91
N GLY A 763 -32.02 -22.67 -18.86
CA GLY A 763 -31.34 -23.57 -17.93
C GLY A 763 -32.16 -23.90 -16.67
N THR A 764 -31.47 -24.07 -15.55
CA THR A 764 -32.08 -24.31 -14.23
C THR A 764 -31.97 -23.07 -13.34
N LEU A 765 -33.08 -22.71 -12.69
CA LEU A 765 -33.14 -21.73 -11.62
C LEU A 765 -33.66 -22.43 -10.35
N SER A 766 -32.87 -22.50 -9.28
CA SER A 766 -33.20 -23.21 -8.05
C SER A 766 -33.20 -22.26 -6.86
N GLY A 767 -34.33 -22.21 -6.16
CA GLY A 767 -34.48 -21.51 -4.88
C GLY A 767 -34.66 -22.47 -3.70
N SER A 768 -34.50 -23.79 -3.91
CA SER A 768 -34.80 -24.82 -2.91
C SER A 768 -34.12 -24.63 -1.55
N GLY A 769 -32.93 -24.01 -1.51
CA GLY A 769 -32.19 -23.66 -0.29
C GLY A 769 -32.16 -22.16 0.05
N GLY A 770 -32.90 -21.31 -0.67
CA GLY A 770 -32.85 -19.84 -0.55
C GLY A 770 -34.06 -19.16 -1.19
N ASN A 771 -33.89 -17.97 -1.78
CA ASN A 771 -34.96 -17.25 -2.46
C ASN A 771 -34.48 -16.70 -3.81
N VAL A 772 -35.31 -16.82 -4.86
CA VAL A 772 -35.05 -16.24 -6.17
C VAL A 772 -36.20 -15.31 -6.54
N GLN A 773 -35.90 -14.05 -6.84
CA GLN A 773 -36.89 -12.97 -7.04
C GLN A 773 -36.68 -12.26 -8.38
N PHE A 774 -37.78 -11.96 -9.06
CA PHE A 774 -37.77 -11.22 -10.33
C PHE A 774 -38.54 -9.90 -10.15
N PHE A 775 -37.88 -8.79 -10.46
CA PHE A 775 -38.45 -7.44 -10.44
C PHE A 775 -38.70 -6.90 -11.87
N SER A 776 -38.48 -7.75 -12.88
CA SER A 776 -38.67 -7.47 -14.30
C SER A 776 -39.25 -8.71 -15.02
N THR A 777 -39.29 -8.71 -16.35
CA THR A 777 -39.87 -9.81 -17.13
C THR A 777 -39.02 -11.07 -17.04
N LEU A 778 -39.68 -12.21 -16.82
CA LEU A 778 -39.08 -13.55 -16.90
C LEU A 778 -39.64 -14.28 -18.13
N GLN A 779 -38.78 -14.60 -19.08
CA GLN A 779 -39.04 -15.53 -20.17
C GLN A 779 -38.43 -16.89 -19.80
N ASN A 780 -39.26 -17.82 -19.32
CA ASN A 780 -38.80 -19.13 -18.89
C ASN A 780 -39.23 -20.23 -19.86
N SER A 781 -38.24 -20.90 -20.47
CA SER A 781 -38.37 -22.15 -21.22
C SER A 781 -37.52 -23.28 -20.60
N GLY A 782 -36.92 -23.04 -19.43
CA GLY A 782 -36.08 -23.98 -18.69
C GLY A 782 -36.75 -24.53 -17.42
N THR A 783 -35.93 -25.13 -16.54
CA THR A 783 -36.37 -25.72 -15.27
C THR A 783 -36.36 -24.69 -14.16
N LEU A 784 -37.43 -24.66 -13.37
CA LEU A 784 -37.55 -23.81 -12.18
C LEU A 784 -37.82 -24.68 -10.96
N LEU A 785 -36.83 -24.79 -10.07
CA LEU A 785 -36.89 -25.52 -8.81
C LEU A 785 -36.99 -24.52 -7.65
N THR A 786 -38.02 -23.69 -7.67
CA THR A 786 -38.27 -22.70 -6.62
C THR A 786 -39.56 -23.05 -5.87
N ASN A 787 -39.48 -23.00 -4.55
CA ASN A 787 -40.56 -23.16 -3.58
C ASN A 787 -41.26 -21.83 -3.27
N ASN A 788 -40.75 -20.72 -3.82
CA ASN A 788 -41.28 -19.37 -3.66
C ASN A 788 -41.13 -18.56 -4.96
N MET A 789 -41.85 -18.93 -6.03
CA MET A 789 -42.30 -17.92 -6.98
C MET A 789 -43.46 -17.16 -6.33
N ALA A 790 -43.14 -16.32 -5.36
CA ALA A 790 -44.05 -15.29 -4.92
C ALA A 790 -44.24 -14.32 -6.09
N ALA A 791 -45.24 -14.56 -6.95
CA ALA A 791 -45.76 -13.52 -7.83
C ALA A 791 -46.14 -12.36 -6.91
N ARG A 792 -45.31 -11.31 -6.90
CA ARG A 792 -45.61 -10.13 -6.09
C ARG A 792 -46.90 -9.51 -6.64
N PRO A 793 -47.72 -8.95 -5.74
CA PRO A 793 -48.96 -8.31 -6.14
C PRO A 793 -48.69 -7.22 -7.19
N ILE A 794 -49.40 -7.28 -8.32
CA ILE A 794 -49.28 -6.30 -9.40
C ILE A 794 -49.94 -5.01 -8.94
N LEU A 795 -49.18 -3.92 -8.93
CA LEU A 795 -49.70 -2.57 -8.74
C LEU A 795 -50.21 -2.04 -10.09
N MET A 796 -51.46 -1.58 -10.12
CA MET A 796 -52.11 -0.95 -11.26
C MET A 796 -52.55 0.46 -10.89
N THR A 797 -52.08 1.46 -11.61
CA THR A 797 -52.60 2.84 -11.48
C THR A 797 -53.99 2.90 -12.10
N LEU A 798 -54.99 3.23 -11.30
CA LEU A 798 -56.38 3.40 -11.73
C LEU A 798 -56.66 4.81 -12.26
N TYR A 799 -56.01 5.82 -11.65
CA TYR A 799 -56.19 7.22 -12.04
C TYR A 799 -54.95 8.06 -11.70
N ASN A 800 -54.60 8.98 -12.58
CA ASN A 800 -53.56 9.99 -12.35
C ASN A 800 -54.24 11.35 -12.24
N PHE A 801 -54.07 12.03 -11.11
CA PHE A 801 -54.56 13.40 -10.94
C PHE A 801 -53.74 14.35 -11.81
N THR A 802 -54.36 15.43 -12.27
CA THR A 802 -53.68 16.51 -13.03
C THR A 802 -53.34 17.71 -12.16
N GLY A 803 -53.94 17.81 -10.98
CA GLY A 803 -53.84 18.98 -10.09
C GLY A 803 -54.83 20.10 -10.44
N GLY A 804 -55.62 19.92 -11.50
CA GLY A 804 -56.66 20.85 -11.94
C GLY A 804 -58.00 20.56 -11.28
N ALA A 805 -59.07 20.57 -12.08
CA ALA A 805 -60.44 20.37 -11.61
C ALA A 805 -60.70 18.99 -10.98
N ASP A 806 -59.82 18.01 -11.19
CA ASP A 806 -59.91 16.66 -10.61
C ASP A 806 -59.30 16.55 -9.20
N GLY A 807 -58.48 17.50 -8.78
CA GLY A 807 -57.81 17.50 -7.47
C GLY A 807 -56.31 17.19 -7.52
N ALA A 808 -55.63 17.35 -6.39
CA ALA A 808 -54.19 17.12 -6.21
C ALA A 808 -53.85 16.69 -4.78
N ASN A 809 -52.77 15.92 -4.62
CA ASN A 809 -52.21 15.46 -3.35
C ASN A 809 -53.24 14.74 -2.45
N PRO A 810 -53.73 13.56 -2.87
CA PRO A 810 -54.54 12.73 -1.98
C PRO A 810 -53.69 12.24 -0.81
N TYR A 811 -53.92 12.81 0.39
CA TYR A 811 -53.26 12.38 1.64
C TYR A 811 -54.04 11.25 2.35
N ALA A 812 -55.33 11.14 2.07
CA ALA A 812 -56.24 10.21 2.73
C ALA A 812 -56.35 8.86 2.03
N GLY A 813 -56.67 7.83 2.82
CA GLY A 813 -57.10 6.53 2.31
C GLY A 813 -58.51 6.59 1.72
N LEU A 814 -58.85 5.59 0.91
CA LEU A 814 -60.17 5.45 0.30
C LEU A 814 -61.13 4.73 1.26
N VAL A 815 -62.43 5.00 1.11
CA VAL A 815 -63.50 4.19 1.70
C VAL A 815 -64.31 3.52 0.59
N GLN A 816 -64.59 2.23 0.72
CA GLN A 816 -65.56 1.57 -0.15
C GLN A 816 -66.96 1.75 0.45
N ALA A 817 -67.85 2.46 -0.26
CA ALA A 817 -69.23 2.66 0.19
C ALA A 817 -70.11 1.47 -0.21
N SER A 818 -71.34 1.44 0.31
CA SER A 818 -72.35 0.40 0.07
C SER A 818 -72.76 0.25 -1.40
N ASP A 819 -72.46 1.24 -2.26
CA ASP A 819 -72.69 1.19 -3.70
C ASP A 819 -71.56 0.45 -4.47
N GLY A 820 -70.52 0.00 -3.76
CA GLY A 820 -69.36 -0.71 -4.30
C GLY A 820 -68.26 0.17 -4.87
N ASN A 821 -68.44 1.49 -4.95
CA ASN A 821 -67.42 2.43 -5.40
C ASN A 821 -66.51 2.88 -4.26
N PHE A 822 -65.30 3.33 -4.62
CA PHE A 822 -64.35 3.92 -3.69
C PHE A 822 -64.47 5.44 -3.70
N TYR A 823 -64.43 6.04 -2.52
CA TYR A 823 -64.52 7.47 -2.34
C TYR A 823 -63.29 7.98 -1.60
N GLY A 824 -62.82 9.16 -1.97
CA GLY A 824 -61.64 9.78 -1.39
C GLY A 824 -61.66 11.28 -1.53
N THR A 825 -60.62 11.90 -0.98
CA THR A 825 -60.43 13.35 -0.96
C THR A 825 -59.06 13.72 -1.49
N THR A 826 -58.96 14.92 -2.06
CA THR A 826 -57.68 15.53 -2.47
C THR A 826 -57.47 16.82 -1.69
N TYR A 827 -56.25 17.02 -1.16
CA TYR A 827 -55.96 18.14 -0.28
C TYR A 827 -55.88 19.48 -1.00
N ASN A 828 -55.42 19.47 -2.26
CA ASN A 828 -55.29 20.63 -3.14
C ASN A 828 -56.04 20.38 -4.45
N GLY A 829 -56.07 21.37 -5.33
CA GLY A 829 -56.73 21.26 -6.63
C GLY A 829 -58.25 21.37 -6.49
N GLY A 830 -58.99 20.77 -7.43
CA GLY A 830 -60.41 21.08 -7.62
C GLY A 830 -60.57 22.44 -8.30
N SER A 831 -61.78 22.77 -8.76
CA SER A 831 -62.02 23.97 -9.57
C SER A 831 -61.64 25.30 -8.91
N HIS A 832 -61.41 25.32 -7.59
CA HIS A 832 -61.03 26.50 -6.81
C HIS A 832 -59.74 26.30 -5.99
N GLY A 833 -58.99 25.22 -6.22
CA GLY A 833 -57.71 24.96 -5.56
C GLY A 833 -57.77 24.50 -4.10
N ALA A 834 -58.96 24.45 -3.47
CA ALA A 834 -59.14 24.12 -2.06
C ALA A 834 -59.35 22.62 -1.77
N GLY A 835 -59.16 21.75 -2.77
CA GLY A 835 -59.34 20.30 -2.66
C GLY A 835 -60.68 19.81 -3.20
N SER A 836 -60.78 18.49 -3.39
CA SER A 836 -61.97 17.84 -3.97
C SER A 836 -62.40 16.57 -3.23
N ILE A 837 -63.65 16.16 -3.45
CA ILE A 837 -64.18 14.84 -3.11
C ILE A 837 -64.41 14.09 -4.41
N PHE A 838 -63.90 12.87 -4.52
CA PHE A 838 -64.05 12.06 -5.72
C PHE A 838 -64.62 10.68 -5.44
N ARG A 839 -65.18 10.08 -6.49
CA ARG A 839 -65.59 8.68 -6.56
C ARG A 839 -64.83 7.99 -7.68
N ILE A 840 -64.43 6.74 -7.44
CA ILE A 840 -63.78 5.89 -8.45
C ILE A 840 -64.27 4.45 -8.35
N SER A 841 -64.54 3.81 -9.48
CA SER A 841 -64.89 2.39 -9.50
C SER A 841 -63.65 1.48 -9.38
N SER A 842 -63.85 0.21 -9.06
CA SER A 842 -62.78 -0.81 -9.04
C SER A 842 -62.11 -1.03 -10.42
N ALA A 843 -62.74 -0.54 -11.49
CA ALA A 843 -62.24 -0.55 -12.87
C ALA A 843 -61.58 0.79 -13.29
N GLY A 844 -61.50 1.78 -12.40
CA GLY A 844 -60.83 3.06 -12.66
C GLY A 844 -61.72 4.16 -13.27
N VAL A 845 -63.06 4.02 -13.26
CA VAL A 845 -63.96 5.09 -13.72
C VAL A 845 -64.03 6.18 -12.66
N PHE A 846 -63.40 7.33 -12.93
CA PHE A 846 -63.29 8.46 -12.01
C PHE A 846 -64.43 9.48 -12.18
N THR A 847 -64.88 10.07 -11.08
CA THR A 847 -65.84 11.18 -11.05
C THR A 847 -65.43 12.17 -9.95
N ASN A 848 -65.18 13.43 -10.29
CA ASN A 848 -65.10 14.49 -9.28
C ASN A 848 -66.51 14.82 -8.80
N LEU A 849 -66.81 14.63 -7.53
CA LEU A 849 -68.12 14.90 -6.94
C LEU A 849 -68.23 16.35 -6.51
N TYR A 850 -67.24 16.84 -5.76
CA TYR A 850 -67.25 18.18 -5.16
C TYR A 850 -65.89 18.86 -5.26
N SER A 851 -65.88 20.17 -5.47
CA SER A 851 -64.68 21.00 -5.27
C SER A 851 -64.96 22.05 -4.20
N PHE A 852 -64.15 22.04 -3.15
CA PHE A 852 -64.23 22.99 -2.06
C PHE A 852 -63.85 24.41 -2.51
N GLY A 853 -64.24 25.43 -1.75
CA GLY A 853 -64.02 26.84 -2.08
C GLY A 853 -64.97 27.37 -3.16
N SER A 854 -66.00 26.59 -3.52
CA SER A 854 -67.03 27.01 -4.49
C SER A 854 -68.05 27.98 -3.89
N ILE A 855 -68.21 27.95 -2.57
CA ILE A 855 -69.05 28.86 -1.80
C ILE A 855 -68.32 29.27 -0.51
N ALA A 856 -68.61 30.46 0.02
CA ALA A 856 -67.99 30.92 1.25
C ALA A 856 -68.38 30.01 2.43
N GLY A 857 -67.39 29.42 3.10
CA GLY A 857 -67.58 28.62 4.32
C GLY A 857 -67.74 27.11 4.12
N ASP A 858 -67.70 26.56 2.89
CA ASP A 858 -67.83 25.11 2.66
C ASP A 858 -66.62 24.26 3.14
N GLY A 859 -65.54 24.91 3.57
CA GLY A 859 -64.32 24.25 4.03
C GLY A 859 -63.24 24.22 2.96
N ALA A 860 -62.01 23.89 3.36
CA ALA A 860 -60.85 23.80 2.49
C ALA A 860 -59.83 22.78 3.04
N ASN A 861 -59.09 22.16 2.12
CA ASN A 861 -58.03 21.20 2.39
C ASN A 861 -58.51 19.96 3.16
N PRO A 862 -59.35 19.10 2.55
CA PRO A 862 -59.71 17.83 3.18
C PRO A 862 -58.47 16.94 3.33
N TYR A 863 -58.13 16.58 4.57
CA TYR A 863 -56.92 15.83 4.90
C TYR A 863 -57.21 14.36 5.21
N ALA A 864 -58.34 14.07 5.84
CA ALA A 864 -58.71 12.73 6.29
C ALA A 864 -59.60 11.99 5.27
N GLY A 865 -59.67 10.66 5.46
CA GLY A 865 -60.58 9.79 4.70
C GLY A 865 -62.03 9.98 5.09
N LEU A 866 -62.93 9.51 4.22
CA LEU A 866 -64.38 9.56 4.44
C LEU A 866 -64.86 8.33 5.22
N VAL A 867 -65.99 8.47 5.91
CA VAL A 867 -66.73 7.35 6.51
C VAL A 867 -68.17 7.38 6.01
N GLN A 868 -68.69 6.23 5.55
CA GLN A 868 -70.11 6.13 5.25
C GLN A 868 -70.87 5.83 6.54
N ALA A 869 -71.78 6.71 6.95
CA ALA A 869 -72.61 6.50 8.13
C ALA A 869 -73.88 5.70 7.79
N SER A 870 -74.58 5.23 8.82
CA SER A 870 -75.82 4.44 8.74
C SER A 870 -76.98 5.14 8.03
N ASN A 871 -76.93 6.46 7.86
CA ASN A 871 -77.90 7.21 7.06
C ASN A 871 -77.57 7.24 5.54
N GLY A 872 -76.50 6.53 5.13
CA GLY A 872 -76.08 6.40 3.74
C GLY A 872 -75.21 7.54 3.21
N LEU A 873 -75.00 8.61 3.98
CA LEU A 873 -74.13 9.74 3.61
C LEU A 873 -72.66 9.45 3.96
N LEU A 874 -71.76 10.01 3.17
CA LEU A 874 -70.32 10.01 3.41
C LEU A 874 -69.93 11.27 4.18
N TYR A 875 -69.31 11.08 5.33
CA TYR A 875 -68.85 12.16 6.20
C TYR A 875 -67.34 12.32 6.10
N GLY A 876 -66.87 13.56 6.13
CA GLY A 876 -65.45 13.89 6.11
C GLY A 876 -65.17 15.22 6.76
N THR A 877 -63.89 15.59 6.79
CA THR A 877 -63.43 16.81 7.47
C THR A 877 -62.57 17.67 6.55
N THR A 878 -62.63 18.98 6.73
CA THR A 878 -61.71 19.96 6.12
C THR A 878 -60.93 20.66 7.22
N VAL A 879 -59.62 20.86 7.04
CA VAL A 879 -58.78 21.42 8.12
C VAL A 879 -58.90 22.94 8.23
N ASN A 880 -59.33 23.61 7.15
CA ASN A 880 -59.51 25.06 7.05
C ASN A 880 -60.94 25.41 6.60
N GLY A 881 -61.41 26.64 6.83
CA GLY A 881 -62.72 27.16 6.38
C GLY A 881 -63.81 27.27 7.46
N GLY A 882 -65.08 27.17 7.06
CA GLY A 882 -66.25 27.35 7.93
C GLY A 882 -66.74 28.81 8.07
N ALA A 883 -68.01 28.99 8.51
CA ALA A 883 -68.71 30.28 8.50
C ALA A 883 -68.07 31.41 9.35
N LEU A 884 -67.15 31.10 10.28
CA LEU A 884 -66.45 32.08 11.13
C LEU A 884 -65.03 32.44 10.64
N GLY A 885 -64.58 31.95 9.48
CA GLY A 885 -63.20 32.05 8.99
C GLY A 885 -62.65 33.44 8.63
N GLY A 886 -63.25 34.54 9.11
CA GLY A 886 -62.93 35.90 8.65
C GLY A 886 -62.73 36.98 9.71
N SER A 887 -62.66 36.70 11.03
CA SER A 887 -62.59 37.77 12.04
C SER A 887 -61.50 37.66 13.12
N PHE A 888 -60.58 36.70 13.04
CA PHE A 888 -59.38 36.69 13.89
C PHE A 888 -58.16 36.42 13.00
N GLY A 889 -57.30 37.43 12.85
CA GLY A 889 -56.26 37.50 11.84
C GLY A 889 -55.38 36.23 11.76
N SER A 890 -55.42 35.59 10.59
CA SER A 890 -54.57 34.51 10.05
C SER A 890 -54.93 33.02 10.25
N THR A 891 -56.23 32.71 10.39
CA THR A 891 -56.98 31.43 10.12
C THR A 891 -56.33 30.07 10.44
N PRO A 892 -56.91 29.33 11.39
CA PRO A 892 -57.73 28.17 10.98
C PRO A 892 -58.91 27.83 11.93
N LEU A 893 -60.08 27.51 11.36
CA LEU A 893 -61.11 26.61 11.92
C LEU A 893 -61.61 25.76 10.71
N GLY A 894 -62.17 24.57 10.90
CA GLY A 894 -62.47 23.61 9.82
C GLY A 894 -63.95 23.22 9.77
N THR A 895 -64.35 22.33 8.86
CA THR A 895 -65.74 21.84 8.75
C THR A 895 -65.83 20.32 8.85
N ILE A 896 -66.99 19.81 9.30
CA ILE A 896 -67.44 18.45 8.96
C ILE A 896 -68.47 18.60 7.85
N PHE A 897 -68.27 17.86 6.77
CA PHE A 897 -69.21 17.82 5.65
C PHE A 897 -69.84 16.44 5.52
N ALA A 898 -71.04 16.41 4.96
CA ALA A 898 -71.71 15.20 4.50
C ALA A 898 -72.01 15.31 3.01
N VAL A 899 -71.73 14.25 2.25
CA VAL A 899 -71.97 14.15 0.80
C VAL A 899 -72.70 12.85 0.47
N ASN A 900 -73.65 12.90 -0.46
CA ASN A 900 -74.29 11.69 -1.00
C ASN A 900 -73.56 11.16 -2.25
N SER A 901 -73.92 9.96 -2.73
CA SER A 901 -73.26 9.28 -3.85
C SER A 901 -73.39 9.97 -5.22
N VAL A 902 -74.21 11.01 -5.35
CA VAL A 902 -74.43 11.81 -6.57
C VAL A 902 -74.04 13.29 -6.43
N GLY A 903 -73.41 13.68 -5.31
CA GLY A 903 -72.94 15.05 -5.08
C GLY A 903 -73.99 16.04 -4.55
N GLY A 904 -74.90 15.61 -3.69
CA GLY A 904 -75.68 16.51 -2.81
C GLY A 904 -74.98 16.68 -1.45
N TYR A 905 -75.00 17.91 -0.90
CA TYR A 905 -74.14 18.33 0.23
C TYR A 905 -74.94 18.91 1.41
N GLY A 906 -74.40 18.74 2.63
CA GLY A 906 -74.79 19.48 3.84
C GLY A 906 -73.58 19.70 4.77
N PHE A 907 -73.49 20.86 5.43
CA PHE A 907 -72.34 21.27 6.26
C PHE A 907 -72.73 21.41 7.73
N VAL A 908 -71.77 21.15 8.61
CA VAL A 908 -71.80 21.53 10.02
C VAL A 908 -70.46 22.17 10.36
N ASP A 909 -70.49 23.44 10.77
CA ASP A 909 -69.30 24.22 11.13
C ASP A 909 -68.79 23.88 12.54
N PHE A 910 -67.47 23.92 12.73
CA PHE A 910 -66.84 23.97 14.05
C PHE A 910 -66.73 25.42 14.54
N PHE A 911 -66.94 25.64 15.85
CA PHE A 911 -67.02 26.99 16.46
C PHE A 911 -65.91 27.24 17.50
N GLY A 912 -64.78 26.53 17.41
CA GLY A 912 -63.59 26.71 18.25
C GLY A 912 -63.73 26.13 19.67
N THR A 913 -64.83 26.39 20.36
CA THR A 913 -65.14 25.85 21.72
C THR A 913 -65.49 24.36 21.71
N ASN A 914 -65.87 23.82 20.55
CA ASN A 914 -66.19 22.41 20.31
C ASN A 914 -65.12 21.67 19.46
N GLY A 915 -63.93 22.27 19.32
CA GLY A 915 -62.80 21.74 18.54
C GLY A 915 -62.46 22.60 17.31
N ALA A 916 -61.25 22.44 16.78
CA ALA A 916 -60.71 23.16 15.62
C ALA A 916 -59.67 22.32 14.85
N GLN A 917 -59.53 22.55 13.54
CA GLN A 917 -58.59 21.82 12.67
C GLN A 917 -58.76 20.28 12.76
N PRO A 918 -59.86 19.73 12.24
CA PRO A 918 -60.13 18.29 12.26
C PRO A 918 -59.24 17.50 11.27
N TYR A 919 -57.97 17.26 11.64
CA TYR A 919 -57.04 16.44 10.85
C TYR A 919 -57.37 14.94 10.90
N GLY A 920 -57.95 14.46 12.00
CA GLY A 920 -58.31 13.06 12.19
C GLY A 920 -59.61 12.69 11.48
N GLY A 921 -59.64 11.50 10.87
CA GLY A 921 -60.85 10.96 10.24
C GLY A 921 -61.95 10.65 11.26
N LEU A 922 -63.19 10.63 10.78
CA LEU A 922 -64.36 10.26 11.57
C LEU A 922 -64.59 8.74 11.54
N ILE A 923 -65.08 8.19 12.65
CA ILE A 923 -65.65 6.84 12.72
C ILE A 923 -67.09 6.92 13.18
N GLN A 924 -67.96 6.07 12.64
CA GLN A 924 -69.29 5.87 13.24
C GLN A 924 -69.19 4.80 14.32
N ALA A 925 -69.51 5.17 15.56
CA ALA A 925 -69.50 4.27 16.70
C ALA A 925 -70.80 3.45 16.78
N SER A 926 -70.76 2.41 17.61
CA SER A 926 -71.92 1.56 17.92
C SER A 926 -73.12 2.31 18.53
N ASP A 927 -72.92 3.50 19.08
CA ASP A 927 -74.00 4.37 19.58
C ASP A 927 -74.69 5.20 18.47
N GLY A 928 -74.30 4.99 17.21
CA GLY A 928 -74.84 5.65 16.01
C GLY A 928 -74.26 7.04 15.73
N ASN A 929 -73.45 7.61 16.62
CA ASN A 929 -72.82 8.91 16.43
C ASN A 929 -71.44 8.79 15.78
N LEU A 930 -70.99 9.89 15.18
CA LEU A 930 -69.64 10.02 14.63
C LEU A 930 -68.68 10.52 15.70
N TYR A 931 -67.47 9.99 15.72
CA TYR A 931 -66.40 10.44 16.61
C TYR A 931 -65.15 10.73 15.82
N GLY A 932 -64.39 11.73 16.23
CA GLY A 932 -63.11 12.08 15.62
C GLY A 932 -62.25 12.94 16.52
N THR A 933 -61.15 13.44 15.98
CA THR A 933 -60.21 14.31 16.71
C THR A 933 -60.03 15.64 16.01
N THR A 934 -59.68 16.64 16.81
CA THR A 934 -59.36 18.00 16.38
C THR A 934 -57.98 18.33 16.91
N SER A 935 -57.06 18.79 16.05
CA SER A 935 -55.67 19.06 16.46
C SER A 935 -55.56 20.28 17.35
N ALA A 936 -56.58 21.13 17.36
CA ALA A 936 -56.61 22.36 18.12
C ALA A 936 -57.99 22.62 18.75
N GLY A 937 -58.08 23.56 19.70
CA GLY A 937 -59.34 23.99 20.32
C GLY A 937 -59.83 23.08 21.46
N GLY A 938 -61.15 23.08 21.69
CA GLY A 938 -61.81 22.40 22.82
C GLY A 938 -62.21 23.37 23.94
N THR A 939 -62.74 22.84 25.05
CA THR A 939 -63.22 23.65 26.20
C THR A 939 -62.12 24.45 26.91
N ASN A 940 -60.85 24.11 26.66
CA ASN A 940 -59.65 24.80 27.16
C ASN A 940 -59.17 25.94 26.24
N TYR A 941 -59.94 26.33 25.21
CA TYR A 941 -59.60 27.43 24.32
C TYR A 941 -59.72 28.80 25.01
N ILE A 942 -58.64 29.59 25.03
CA ILE A 942 -58.60 30.94 25.62
C ILE A 942 -58.40 31.98 24.49
N PRO A 943 -59.46 32.69 24.06
CA PRO A 943 -59.41 33.61 22.91
C PRO A 943 -58.43 34.79 23.09
N ALA A 944 -58.10 35.17 24.33
CA ALA A 944 -57.34 36.38 24.66
C ALA A 944 -55.86 36.35 24.24
N PHE A 945 -55.30 35.19 23.89
CA PHE A 945 -53.86 35.03 23.60
C PHE A 945 -53.56 34.47 22.19
N GLY A 946 -54.57 34.27 21.33
CA GLY A 946 -54.35 33.70 19.99
C GLY A 946 -53.79 32.27 19.97
N GLN A 947 -53.71 31.59 21.12
CA GLN A 947 -53.32 30.19 21.21
C GLN A 947 -54.56 29.30 21.07
N MET A 948 -54.60 28.50 20.00
CA MET A 948 -55.58 27.44 19.88
C MET A 948 -55.19 26.32 20.88
N GLY A 949 -56.13 25.83 21.68
CA GLY A 949 -55.88 24.78 22.70
C GLY A 949 -55.31 23.49 22.08
N PRO A 950 -54.77 22.54 22.87
CA PRO A 950 -53.97 21.40 22.39
C PRO A 950 -54.76 20.27 21.68
N GLY A 951 -56.04 20.48 21.40
CA GLY A 951 -56.92 19.58 20.65
C GLY A 951 -58.03 18.95 21.48
N ALA A 952 -58.96 18.25 20.82
CA ALA A 952 -60.09 17.58 21.47
C ALA A 952 -60.53 16.30 20.73
N VAL A 953 -61.13 15.36 21.48
CA VAL A 953 -61.98 14.29 20.95
C VAL A 953 -63.40 14.83 20.85
N VAL A 954 -64.01 14.70 19.68
CA VAL A 954 -65.34 15.26 19.38
C VAL A 954 -66.33 14.16 19.03
N LYS A 955 -67.58 14.35 19.46
CA LYS A 955 -68.76 13.55 19.11
C LYS A 955 -69.69 14.38 18.25
N VAL A 956 -70.23 13.78 17.20
CA VAL A 956 -71.07 14.42 16.21
C VAL A 956 -72.30 13.56 15.94
N THR A 957 -73.48 14.10 16.23
CA THR A 957 -74.73 13.40 15.89
C THR A 957 -74.96 13.49 14.38
N LEU A 958 -75.70 12.54 13.79
CA LEU A 958 -76.05 12.60 12.36
C LEU A 958 -76.94 13.81 12.01
N ALA A 959 -77.57 14.43 13.00
CA ALA A 959 -78.29 15.70 12.88
C ALA A 959 -77.37 16.93 12.91
N GLY A 960 -76.06 16.75 13.13
CA GLY A 960 -75.05 17.80 13.06
C GLY A 960 -74.71 18.50 14.37
N ALA A 961 -75.06 17.95 15.53
CA ALA A 961 -74.64 18.53 16.81
C ALA A 961 -73.22 18.06 17.17
N ILE A 962 -72.27 18.99 17.36
CA ILE A 962 -70.87 18.71 17.74
C ILE A 962 -70.66 18.98 19.23
N THR A 963 -70.13 17.99 19.96
CA THR A 963 -69.76 18.09 21.38
C THR A 963 -68.31 17.67 21.59
N ALA A 964 -67.52 18.45 22.33
CA ALA A 964 -66.20 18.03 22.79
C ALA A 964 -66.37 16.99 23.91
N VAL A 965 -66.00 15.74 23.64
CA VAL A 965 -66.05 14.61 24.59
C VAL A 965 -64.88 14.67 25.56
N TYR A 966 -63.71 15.08 25.06
CA TYR A 966 -62.52 15.30 25.88
C TYR A 966 -61.70 16.44 25.27
N SER A 967 -61.21 17.37 26.10
CA SER A 967 -60.31 18.45 25.68
C SER A 967 -58.95 18.22 26.31
N PHE A 968 -57.90 18.14 25.49
CA PHE A 968 -56.54 17.91 25.99
C PHE A 968 -56.04 19.13 26.78
N GLY A 969 -55.15 18.92 27.74
CA GLY A 969 -54.50 19.95 28.56
C GLY A 969 -53.03 20.19 28.21
N GLY A 970 -52.41 19.31 27.45
CA GLY A 970 -51.11 19.50 26.80
C GLY A 970 -49.87 19.18 27.63
N LEU A 971 -49.90 19.36 28.96
CA LEU A 971 -48.75 19.08 29.82
C LEU A 971 -48.70 17.63 30.35
N LEU A 972 -49.84 16.95 30.49
CA LEU A 972 -49.97 15.61 31.10
C LEU A 972 -50.60 14.56 30.17
N ASP A 973 -51.48 14.96 29.26
CA ASP A 973 -52.35 14.08 28.46
C ASP A 973 -52.07 14.12 26.94
N GLY A 974 -51.09 14.93 26.52
CA GLY A 974 -50.61 15.03 25.13
C GLY A 974 -51.15 16.23 24.34
N ILE A 975 -50.53 16.54 23.20
CA ILE A 975 -50.88 17.67 22.31
C ILE A 975 -51.05 17.17 20.87
N ASN A 976 -51.96 17.79 20.11
CA ASN A 976 -52.24 17.57 18.69
C ASN A 976 -52.64 16.12 18.36
N PRO A 977 -53.87 15.68 18.68
CA PRO A 977 -54.39 14.39 18.22
C PRO A 977 -54.69 14.42 16.70
N LEU A 978 -53.71 14.04 15.89
CA LEU A 978 -53.80 14.09 14.41
C LEU A 978 -54.44 12.84 13.77
N ALA A 979 -54.45 11.71 14.46
CA ALA A 979 -54.96 10.44 13.95
C ALA A 979 -56.47 10.28 14.21
N GLY A 980 -57.16 9.56 13.33
CA GLY A 980 -58.54 9.10 13.60
C GLY A 980 -58.62 8.11 14.76
N LEU A 981 -59.81 7.96 15.35
CA LEU A 981 -60.06 7.04 16.46
C LEU A 981 -60.40 5.63 15.97
N ALA A 982 -60.16 4.64 16.81
CA ALA A 982 -60.67 3.28 16.64
C ALA A 982 -61.55 2.89 17.84
N GLN A 983 -62.79 2.49 17.60
CA GLN A 983 -63.62 1.94 18.67
C GLN A 983 -63.23 0.48 18.91
N GLY A 984 -62.82 0.16 20.12
CA GLY A 984 -62.53 -1.21 20.53
C GLY A 984 -63.79 -2.02 20.79
N SER A 985 -63.65 -3.35 20.75
CA SER A 985 -64.69 -4.29 21.19
C SER A 985 -65.11 -4.12 22.66
N ASP A 986 -64.31 -3.43 23.46
CA ASP A 986 -64.60 -3.03 24.85
C ASP A 986 -65.42 -1.73 24.96
N GLY A 987 -65.75 -1.09 23.83
CA GLY A 987 -66.55 0.13 23.76
C GLY A 987 -65.77 1.43 23.97
N TYR A 988 -64.46 1.38 24.26
CA TYR A 988 -63.60 2.56 24.39
C TYR A 988 -63.11 3.04 23.02
N PHE A 989 -62.80 4.33 22.90
CA PHE A 989 -62.17 4.91 21.72
C PHE A 989 -60.67 5.03 21.93
N TYR A 990 -59.90 4.38 21.06
CA TYR A 990 -58.45 4.36 21.08
C TYR A 990 -57.90 5.37 20.08
N GLY A 991 -56.87 6.12 20.48
CA GLY A 991 -56.27 7.17 19.66
C GLY A 991 -54.86 7.51 20.07
N SER A 992 -54.30 8.50 19.39
CA SER A 992 -52.93 8.96 19.63
C SER A 992 -52.78 10.48 19.56
N THR A 993 -51.73 10.99 20.20
CA THR A 993 -51.30 12.39 20.13
C THR A 993 -49.92 12.50 19.49
N TYR A 994 -49.66 13.60 18.77
CA TYR A 994 -48.38 13.85 18.10
C TYR A 994 -47.24 14.09 19.11
N ILE A 995 -47.53 14.77 20.23
CA ILE A 995 -46.59 15.02 21.35
C ILE A 995 -47.15 14.39 22.63
N GLY A 996 -46.30 13.69 23.39
CA GLY A 996 -46.67 13.02 24.65
C GLY A 996 -46.70 13.95 25.87
N GLY A 997 -47.34 13.50 26.96
CA GLY A 997 -47.41 14.21 28.24
C GLY A 997 -46.19 13.98 29.14
N SER A 998 -45.72 15.05 29.80
CA SER A 998 -44.52 15.22 30.64
C SER A 998 -43.20 14.64 30.10
N GLY A 999 -42.31 15.50 29.59
CA GLY A 999 -40.90 15.16 29.35
C GLY A 999 -40.32 15.41 27.95
N ASN A 1000 -41.01 16.13 27.04
CA ASN A 1000 -40.53 16.40 25.67
C ASN A 1000 -40.09 15.13 24.92
N VAL A 1001 -40.91 14.08 24.95
CA VAL A 1001 -40.68 12.80 24.25
C VAL A 1001 -41.88 12.43 23.38
N SER A 1002 -41.62 11.63 22.35
CA SER A 1002 -42.45 11.40 21.16
C SER A 1002 -43.86 10.90 21.44
N GLY A 1003 -44.86 11.30 20.64
CA GLY A 1003 -46.32 11.14 20.84
C GLY A 1003 -46.90 9.95 21.64
N ALA A 1004 -48.06 10.16 22.28
CA ALA A 1004 -48.68 9.21 23.21
C ALA A 1004 -49.86 8.42 22.61
N LEU A 1005 -50.21 7.28 23.22
CA LEU A 1005 -51.42 6.50 22.96
C LEU A 1005 -52.39 6.64 24.14
N PHE A 1006 -53.69 6.73 23.84
CA PHE A 1006 -54.74 6.84 24.85
C PHE A 1006 -55.96 6.00 24.49
N LYS A 1007 -56.82 5.76 25.48
CA LYS A 1007 -58.21 5.36 25.30
C LYS A 1007 -59.14 6.31 26.03
N VAL A 1008 -60.33 6.55 25.51
CA VAL A 1008 -61.33 7.44 26.10
C VAL A 1008 -62.73 6.82 26.04
N THR A 1009 -63.53 7.00 27.08
CA THR A 1009 -64.94 6.60 27.06
C THR A 1009 -65.78 7.56 26.22
N SER A 1010 -66.97 7.14 25.79
CA SER A 1010 -67.95 8.02 25.15
C SER A 1010 -68.40 9.19 26.05
N GLY A 1011 -68.19 9.09 27.36
CA GLY A 1011 -68.44 10.13 28.35
C GLY A 1011 -67.24 11.01 28.72
N GLY A 1012 -66.07 10.82 28.09
CA GLY A 1012 -64.91 11.71 28.26
C GLY A 1012 -63.89 11.31 29.33
N ALA A 1013 -63.92 10.09 29.86
CA ALA A 1013 -62.88 9.62 30.76
C ALA A 1013 -61.68 9.08 29.96
N LEU A 1014 -60.55 9.80 29.99
CA LEU A 1014 -59.31 9.44 29.29
C LEU A 1014 -58.39 8.57 30.16
N THR A 1015 -57.79 7.54 29.57
CA THR A 1015 -56.71 6.73 30.13
C THR A 1015 -55.52 6.76 29.17
N GLN A 1016 -54.35 7.18 29.66
CA GLN A 1016 -53.11 7.09 28.88
C GLN A 1016 -52.61 5.64 28.85
N LEU A 1017 -52.32 5.12 27.65
CA LEU A 1017 -51.86 3.75 27.43
C LEU A 1017 -50.33 3.68 27.30
N ASN A 1018 -49.73 4.68 26.64
CA ASN A 1018 -48.29 4.78 26.48
C ASN A 1018 -47.91 6.26 26.28
N ALA A 1019 -46.99 6.78 27.08
CA ALA A 1019 -46.54 8.18 27.01
C ALA A 1019 -45.51 8.45 25.90
N ASN A 1020 -44.87 7.40 25.35
CA ASN A 1020 -43.78 7.52 24.37
C ASN A 1020 -43.86 6.47 23.26
N ALA A 1021 -44.79 6.65 22.32
CA ALA A 1021 -45.03 5.72 21.21
C ALA A 1021 -44.32 6.12 19.90
N GLY A 1022 -43.44 7.13 19.93
CA GLY A 1022 -42.55 7.40 18.78
C GLY A 1022 -43.17 8.18 17.62
N ASN A 1023 -44.07 9.12 17.92
CA ASN A 1023 -44.82 9.88 16.92
C ASN A 1023 -45.81 9.00 16.09
N PRO A 1024 -46.84 8.44 16.75
CA PRO A 1024 -47.90 7.68 16.11
C PRO A 1024 -48.93 8.59 15.40
N ILE A 1025 -48.74 8.81 14.10
CA ILE A 1025 -49.60 9.70 13.27
C ILE A 1025 -50.78 8.93 12.62
N GLY A 1026 -50.63 7.62 12.43
CA GLY A 1026 -51.67 6.77 11.84
C GLY A 1026 -52.72 6.32 12.86
N ALA A 1027 -53.98 6.17 12.42
CA ALA A 1027 -55.04 5.58 13.24
C ALA A 1027 -54.69 4.13 13.64
N LEU A 1028 -55.07 3.76 14.87
CA LEU A 1028 -54.93 2.38 15.34
C LEU A 1028 -55.97 1.47 14.67
N VAL A 1029 -55.64 0.19 14.53
CA VAL A 1029 -56.60 -0.84 14.10
C VAL A 1029 -56.63 -1.97 15.12
N GLN A 1030 -57.82 -2.39 15.53
CA GLN A 1030 -57.97 -3.59 16.37
C GLN A 1030 -57.88 -4.83 15.49
N GLY A 1031 -56.93 -5.72 15.78
CA GLY A 1031 -56.81 -7.02 15.13
C GLY A 1031 -57.85 -8.01 15.62
N SER A 1032 -58.04 -9.08 14.86
CA SER A 1032 -58.86 -10.24 15.26
C SER A 1032 -58.39 -10.94 16.55
N ASP A 1033 -57.15 -10.67 17.00
CA ASP A 1033 -56.58 -11.11 18.27
C ASP A 1033 -56.95 -10.19 19.46
N GLY A 1034 -57.69 -9.11 19.22
CA GLY A 1034 -58.13 -8.15 20.22
C GLY A 1034 -57.09 -7.09 20.59
N LEU A 1035 -55.87 -7.14 20.03
CA LEU A 1035 -54.82 -6.14 20.23
C LEU A 1035 -54.93 -5.00 19.22
N PHE A 1036 -54.37 -3.83 19.56
CA PHE A 1036 -54.33 -2.67 18.66
C PHE A 1036 -52.99 -2.55 17.97
N TYR A 1037 -53.00 -2.28 16.68
CA TYR A 1037 -51.82 -2.17 15.84
C TYR A 1037 -51.69 -0.76 15.28
N GLY A 1038 -50.46 -0.27 15.15
CA GLY A 1038 -50.18 1.09 14.69
C GLY A 1038 -48.76 1.29 14.17
N THR A 1039 -48.51 2.48 13.63
CA THR A 1039 -47.24 2.89 13.03
C THR A 1039 -46.69 4.14 13.71
N ALA A 1040 -45.37 4.32 13.68
CA ALA A 1040 -44.65 5.43 14.29
C ALA A 1040 -43.57 5.95 13.33
N SER A 1041 -43.56 7.26 13.06
CA SER A 1041 -42.71 7.90 12.03
C SER A 1041 -41.28 8.24 12.50
N ALA A 1042 -40.91 7.87 13.73
CA ALA A 1042 -39.68 8.21 14.48
C ALA A 1042 -39.69 9.58 15.20
N ALA A 1043 -38.98 9.63 16.33
CA ALA A 1043 -38.80 10.77 17.22
C ALA A 1043 -37.93 11.87 16.58
N TYR A 1044 -38.31 13.15 16.77
CA TYR A 1044 -37.40 14.28 16.50
C TYR A 1044 -36.70 14.68 17.82
N PRO A 1045 -35.36 14.88 17.85
CA PRO A 1045 -34.39 14.67 16.78
C PRO A 1045 -33.88 13.21 16.71
N ALA A 1046 -33.66 12.71 15.50
CA ALA A 1046 -33.25 11.34 15.21
C ALA A 1046 -31.82 11.05 15.71
N TYR A 1047 -31.69 10.55 16.93
CA TYR A 1047 -30.45 9.96 17.46
C TYR A 1047 -30.68 8.50 17.85
N SER A 1048 -30.89 7.62 16.86
CA SER A 1048 -30.56 6.19 16.91
C SER A 1048 -31.19 5.44 15.72
N GLY A 1049 -30.47 5.35 14.60
CA GLY A 1049 -30.50 4.21 13.66
C GLY A 1049 -31.82 3.70 13.03
N GLY A 1050 -32.97 4.35 13.18
CA GLY A 1050 -34.23 3.87 12.62
C GLY A 1050 -35.13 4.97 12.07
N ASP A 1051 -35.69 4.75 10.87
CA ASP A 1051 -36.54 5.69 10.13
C ASP A 1051 -38.05 5.47 10.43
N GLY A 1052 -38.39 4.82 11.55
CA GLY A 1052 -39.75 4.55 12.03
C GLY A 1052 -40.00 3.08 12.41
N TRP A 1053 -41.17 2.74 12.95
CA TRP A 1053 -41.51 1.36 13.33
C TRP A 1053 -43.01 1.03 13.30
N VAL A 1054 -43.32 -0.27 13.26
CA VAL A 1054 -44.65 -0.83 13.48
C VAL A 1054 -44.73 -1.39 14.89
N PHE A 1055 -45.86 -1.21 15.58
CA PHE A 1055 -46.07 -1.72 16.94
C PHE A 1055 -47.45 -2.34 17.11
N ARG A 1056 -47.60 -3.12 18.19
CA ARG A 1056 -48.88 -3.54 18.76
C ARG A 1056 -49.00 -3.10 20.22
N THR A 1057 -50.21 -2.88 20.71
CA THR A 1057 -50.50 -2.51 22.09
C THR A 1057 -51.77 -3.19 22.60
N SER A 1058 -51.81 -3.50 23.89
CA SER A 1058 -53.00 -4.06 24.55
C SER A 1058 -53.93 -2.95 25.08
N SER A 1059 -55.18 -3.30 25.41
CA SER A 1059 -56.13 -2.40 26.09
C SER A 1059 -55.68 -1.94 27.49
N ALA A 1060 -54.65 -2.59 28.05
CA ALA A 1060 -53.99 -2.23 29.30
C ALA A 1060 -52.71 -1.39 29.11
N GLY A 1061 -52.27 -1.13 27.87
CA GLY A 1061 -51.15 -0.24 27.54
C GLY A 1061 -49.79 -0.92 27.26
N ALA A 1062 -49.69 -2.24 27.42
CA ALA A 1062 -48.45 -2.97 27.09
C ALA A 1062 -48.16 -2.91 25.58
N THR A 1063 -47.13 -2.15 25.18
CA THR A 1063 -46.76 -1.89 23.79
C THR A 1063 -45.51 -2.69 23.38
N THR A 1064 -45.55 -3.35 22.23
CA THR A 1064 -44.43 -4.12 21.66
C THR A 1064 -44.10 -3.61 20.27
N LYS A 1065 -42.81 -3.35 20.00
CA LYS A 1065 -42.33 -3.05 18.65
C LYS A 1065 -42.27 -4.34 17.83
N LEU A 1066 -42.93 -4.35 16.67
CA LEU A 1066 -42.98 -5.51 15.77
C LEU A 1066 -41.89 -5.47 14.72
N HIS A 1067 -41.57 -4.29 14.18
CA HIS A 1067 -40.55 -4.12 13.14
C HIS A 1067 -39.98 -2.69 13.17
N SER A 1068 -38.66 -2.53 13.00
CA SER A 1068 -37.98 -1.23 12.87
C SER A 1068 -37.49 -1.05 11.44
N PHE A 1069 -37.81 0.08 10.81
CA PHE A 1069 -37.31 0.43 9.48
C PHE A 1069 -35.93 1.06 9.57
N THR A 1070 -34.97 0.65 8.73
CA THR A 1070 -33.54 0.97 8.86
C THR A 1070 -32.90 1.64 7.64
N ASN A 1071 -33.69 2.08 6.65
CA ASN A 1071 -33.23 2.75 5.42
C ASN A 1071 -32.25 1.94 4.53
N PHE A 1072 -32.22 0.61 4.66
CA PHE A 1072 -31.52 -0.24 3.68
C PHE A 1072 -32.21 -0.19 2.31
N VAL A 1073 -31.43 -0.40 1.24
CA VAL A 1073 -31.94 -0.41 -0.13
C VAL A 1073 -33.00 -1.51 -0.28
N GLY A 1074 -34.25 -1.11 -0.57
CA GLY A 1074 -35.39 -2.01 -0.77
C GLY A 1074 -36.36 -2.13 0.41
N GLU A 1075 -36.00 -1.62 1.59
CA GLU A 1075 -36.90 -1.53 2.76
C GLU A 1075 -37.60 -0.16 2.81
N GLY A 1076 -38.86 -0.09 3.25
CA GLY A 1076 -39.57 1.17 3.47
C GLY A 1076 -39.07 1.98 4.67
N GLY A 1077 -39.54 3.23 4.81
CA GLY A 1077 -39.22 4.14 5.91
C GLY A 1077 -40.34 5.17 6.16
N ARG A 1078 -40.37 5.73 7.37
CA ARG A 1078 -41.36 6.71 7.83
C ARG A 1078 -42.80 6.25 7.61
N PRO A 1079 -43.26 5.17 8.27
CA PRO A 1079 -44.64 4.73 8.20
C PRO A 1079 -45.53 5.75 8.92
N LYS A 1080 -46.33 6.50 8.14
CA LYS A 1080 -47.21 7.57 8.67
C LYS A 1080 -48.70 7.18 8.70
N ALA A 1081 -49.10 6.18 7.92
CA ALA A 1081 -50.47 5.74 7.77
C ALA A 1081 -50.87 4.68 8.80
N GLY A 1082 -52.16 4.59 9.12
CA GLY A 1082 -52.73 3.45 9.85
C GLY A 1082 -52.60 2.15 9.06
N LEU A 1083 -52.68 1.01 9.75
CA LEU A 1083 -52.69 -0.31 9.13
C LEU A 1083 -54.13 -0.75 8.82
N VAL A 1084 -54.27 -1.65 7.84
CA VAL A 1084 -55.50 -2.41 7.61
C VAL A 1084 -55.23 -3.89 7.84
N GLN A 1085 -56.10 -4.59 8.58
CA GLN A 1085 -56.04 -6.04 8.65
C GLN A 1085 -56.74 -6.63 7.42
N GLY A 1086 -56.00 -7.39 6.61
CA GLY A 1086 -56.56 -8.10 5.47
C GLY A 1086 -57.38 -9.32 5.90
N SER A 1087 -58.19 -9.83 4.98
CA SER A 1087 -58.95 -11.09 5.14
C SER A 1087 -58.09 -12.33 5.36
N ASP A 1088 -56.78 -12.23 5.12
CA ASP A 1088 -55.78 -13.26 5.43
C ASP A 1088 -55.23 -13.18 6.87
N GLY A 1089 -55.70 -12.22 7.67
CA GLY A 1089 -55.29 -11.99 9.06
C GLY A 1089 -53.99 -11.20 9.23
N ASN A 1090 -53.29 -10.85 8.13
CA ASN A 1090 -52.08 -10.04 8.18
C ASN A 1090 -52.41 -8.54 8.13
N PHE A 1091 -51.47 -7.72 8.58
CA PHE A 1091 -51.60 -6.26 8.53
C PHE A 1091 -50.87 -5.70 7.32
N TYR A 1092 -51.49 -4.73 6.66
CA TYR A 1092 -50.97 -4.08 5.47
C TYR A 1092 -50.82 -2.60 5.74
N GLY A 1093 -49.71 -2.04 5.25
CA GLY A 1093 -49.36 -0.65 5.50
C GLY A 1093 -48.48 -0.06 4.43
N THR A 1094 -48.23 1.24 4.56
CA THR A 1094 -47.49 2.06 3.60
C THR A 1094 -46.39 2.83 4.32
N THR A 1095 -45.36 3.18 3.56
CA THR A 1095 -44.20 3.97 4.01
C THR A 1095 -44.03 5.18 3.11
N ALA A 1096 -43.75 6.34 3.69
CA ALA A 1096 -43.63 7.59 2.94
C ALA A 1096 -42.25 7.76 2.27
N SER A 1097 -41.22 7.10 2.82
CA SER A 1097 -39.86 7.08 2.28
C SER A 1097 -39.30 5.65 2.27
N GLY A 1098 -38.05 5.47 1.92
CA GLY A 1098 -37.46 4.15 1.70
C GLY A 1098 -37.94 3.51 0.40
N GLY A 1099 -37.65 2.24 0.23
CA GLY A 1099 -37.75 1.54 -1.04
C GLY A 1099 -36.58 1.83 -1.97
N ILE A 1100 -36.58 1.22 -3.15
CA ILE A 1100 -35.49 1.24 -4.14
C ILE A 1100 -35.15 2.68 -4.59
N ALA A 1101 -36.15 3.55 -4.72
CA ALA A 1101 -35.96 4.95 -5.13
C ALA A 1101 -36.18 5.96 -3.99
N ASN A 1102 -36.25 5.52 -2.74
CA ASN A 1102 -36.57 6.36 -1.58
C ASN A 1102 -37.92 7.12 -1.72
N THR A 1103 -38.90 6.54 -2.41
CA THR A 1103 -40.22 7.15 -2.65
C THR A 1103 -41.37 6.39 -1.98
N GLY A 1104 -41.07 5.48 -1.06
CA GLY A 1104 -42.05 4.75 -0.27
C GLY A 1104 -42.29 3.32 -0.75
N THR A 1105 -42.90 2.52 0.11
CA THR A 1105 -43.27 1.11 -0.17
C THR A 1105 -44.66 0.77 0.34
N VAL A 1106 -45.27 -0.27 -0.23
CA VAL A 1106 -46.38 -1.01 0.38
C VAL A 1106 -45.80 -2.26 1.04
N PHE A 1107 -46.21 -2.58 2.26
CA PHE A 1107 -45.73 -3.75 3.00
C PHE A 1107 -46.89 -4.55 3.62
N ARG A 1108 -46.61 -5.83 3.90
CA ARG A 1108 -47.39 -6.73 4.74
C ARG A 1108 -46.60 -7.07 5.99
N ILE A 1109 -47.23 -7.20 7.13
CA ILE A 1109 -46.62 -7.66 8.36
C ILE A 1109 -47.55 -8.65 9.09
N THR A 1110 -46.97 -9.73 9.58
CA THR A 1110 -47.69 -10.71 10.42
C THR A 1110 -47.87 -10.17 11.84
N ALA A 1111 -48.83 -10.73 12.60
CA ALA A 1111 -49.03 -10.37 14.02
C ALA A 1111 -47.79 -10.64 14.91
N SER A 1112 -46.86 -11.51 14.44
CA SER A 1112 -45.58 -11.80 15.08
C SER A 1112 -44.42 -10.90 14.64
N GLY A 1113 -44.62 -10.01 13.66
CA GLY A 1113 -43.63 -9.01 13.24
C GLY A 1113 -42.83 -9.33 11.98
N ALA A 1114 -43.11 -10.44 11.28
CA ALA A 1114 -42.45 -10.72 10.00
C ALA A 1114 -42.93 -9.75 8.91
N LEU A 1115 -42.09 -8.81 8.50
CA LEU A 1115 -42.36 -7.82 7.45
C LEU A 1115 -42.03 -8.38 6.05
N THR A 1116 -42.90 -8.11 5.08
CA THR A 1116 -42.69 -8.35 3.66
C THR A 1116 -42.97 -7.07 2.88
N THR A 1117 -41.98 -6.47 2.25
CA THR A 1117 -42.22 -5.40 1.27
C THR A 1117 -42.99 -6.00 0.10
N LEU A 1118 -44.16 -5.47 -0.25
CA LEU A 1118 -45.01 -5.94 -1.35
C LEU A 1118 -44.78 -5.16 -2.64
N TYR A 1119 -44.49 -3.87 -2.55
CA TYR A 1119 -44.18 -3.02 -3.70
C TYR A 1119 -43.28 -1.86 -3.29
N SER A 1120 -42.32 -1.47 -4.15
CA SER A 1120 -41.51 -0.25 -3.96
C SER A 1120 -41.84 0.74 -5.05
N PHE A 1121 -42.22 1.95 -4.66
CA PHE A 1121 -42.42 3.03 -5.61
C PHE A 1121 -41.06 3.49 -6.16
N LEU A 1122 -41.05 3.97 -7.42
CA LEU A 1122 -39.84 4.44 -8.12
C LEU A 1122 -39.79 5.96 -8.28
N GLY A 1123 -40.89 6.67 -8.00
CA GLY A 1123 -41.07 8.05 -8.43
C GLY A 1123 -41.36 8.14 -9.95
N GLY A 1124 -42.21 9.08 -10.37
CA GLY A 1124 -42.71 9.19 -11.75
C GLY A 1124 -44.20 8.86 -11.90
N THR A 1125 -44.60 8.22 -13.00
CA THR A 1125 -46.01 7.90 -13.32
C THR A 1125 -46.69 6.93 -12.36
N ASN A 1126 -45.90 6.15 -11.60
CA ASN A 1126 -46.42 5.10 -10.72
C ASN A 1126 -46.68 5.59 -9.28
N GLY A 1127 -46.52 6.88 -9.02
CA GLY A 1127 -46.76 7.48 -7.71
C GLY A 1127 -45.58 7.35 -6.72
N GLY A 1128 -45.65 8.08 -5.60
CA GLY A 1128 -44.70 8.02 -4.49
C GLY A 1128 -45.16 8.81 -3.25
N SER A 1129 -44.42 8.70 -2.15
CA SER A 1129 -44.72 9.26 -0.83
C SER A 1129 -46.12 8.86 -0.33
N VAL A 1130 -46.29 7.57 -0.07
CA VAL A 1130 -47.61 7.01 0.27
C VAL A 1130 -47.90 7.25 1.75
N ASN A 1131 -48.54 8.38 2.03
CA ASN A 1131 -48.93 8.78 3.39
C ASN A 1131 -50.32 8.23 3.82
N ALA A 1132 -51.07 7.64 2.88
CA ALA A 1132 -52.43 7.17 3.08
C ALA A 1132 -52.49 5.68 3.51
N PRO A 1133 -53.46 5.28 4.36
CA PRO A 1133 -53.75 3.88 4.64
C PRO A 1133 -54.38 3.20 3.43
N LEU A 1134 -54.23 1.88 3.36
CA LEU A 1134 -54.89 1.04 2.35
C LEU A 1134 -56.31 0.67 2.81
N VAL A 1135 -57.20 0.42 1.85
CA VAL A 1135 -58.48 -0.25 2.07
C VAL A 1135 -58.52 -1.56 1.29
N GLN A 1136 -59.00 -2.64 1.92
CA GLN A 1136 -59.27 -3.88 1.19
C GLN A 1136 -60.69 -3.81 0.62
N GLY A 1137 -60.82 -3.91 -0.71
CA GLY A 1137 -62.12 -3.98 -1.36
C GLY A 1137 -62.79 -5.34 -1.20
N VAL A 1138 -64.11 -5.42 -1.45
CA VAL A 1138 -64.85 -6.69 -1.48
C VAL A 1138 -64.34 -7.68 -2.53
N ASP A 1139 -63.59 -7.20 -3.54
CA ASP A 1139 -62.93 -8.02 -4.55
C ASP A 1139 -61.60 -8.63 -4.04
N GLY A 1140 -61.27 -8.39 -2.78
CA GLY A 1140 -60.08 -8.86 -2.08
C GLY A 1140 -58.86 -7.97 -2.28
N ASN A 1141 -58.82 -7.09 -3.28
CA ASN A 1141 -57.66 -6.28 -3.62
C ASN A 1141 -57.47 -5.09 -2.68
N PHE A 1142 -56.25 -4.58 -2.58
CA PHE A 1142 -55.96 -3.38 -1.79
C PHE A 1142 -55.98 -2.14 -2.68
N TYR A 1143 -56.58 -1.07 -2.19
CA TYR A 1143 -56.69 0.20 -2.88
C TYR A 1143 -56.07 1.30 -2.02
N GLY A 1144 -55.41 2.25 -2.67
CA GLY A 1144 -54.73 3.34 -2.00
C GLY A 1144 -54.45 4.51 -2.92
N THR A 1145 -53.85 5.54 -2.34
CA THR A 1145 -53.50 6.78 -3.03
C THR A 1145 -52.03 7.12 -2.82
N THR A 1146 -51.39 7.74 -3.80
CA THR A 1146 -50.04 8.31 -3.64
C THR A 1146 -50.11 9.82 -3.58
N THR A 1147 -49.40 10.44 -2.64
CA THR A 1147 -49.40 11.90 -2.49
C THR A 1147 -48.74 12.62 -3.67
N TYR A 1148 -47.65 12.03 -4.19
CA TYR A 1148 -46.89 12.57 -5.32
C TYR A 1148 -46.76 11.53 -6.42
N GLY A 1149 -46.19 11.94 -7.56
CA GLY A 1149 -46.12 11.16 -8.80
C GLY A 1149 -47.40 11.30 -9.65
N GLY A 1150 -47.54 10.49 -10.70
CA GLY A 1150 -48.59 10.68 -11.70
C GLY A 1150 -48.35 11.92 -12.57
N THR A 1151 -49.39 12.39 -13.28
CA THR A 1151 -49.30 13.56 -14.16
C THR A 1151 -48.96 14.81 -13.33
N PHE A 1152 -47.88 15.52 -13.70
CA PHE A 1152 -47.37 16.72 -13.00
C PHE A 1152 -47.06 16.54 -11.50
N GLY A 1153 -46.95 15.30 -11.01
CA GLY A 1153 -46.69 15.03 -9.59
C GLY A 1153 -47.89 15.24 -8.67
N ALA A 1154 -49.12 15.32 -9.20
CA ALA A 1154 -50.34 15.60 -8.43
C ALA A 1154 -50.89 14.39 -7.65
N GLY A 1155 -50.29 13.21 -7.76
CA GLY A 1155 -50.68 11.99 -7.06
C GLY A 1155 -51.51 11.02 -7.92
N THR A 1156 -51.74 9.83 -7.39
CA THR A 1156 -52.43 8.74 -8.11
C THR A 1156 -53.41 8.00 -7.21
N VAL A 1157 -54.38 7.29 -7.82
CA VAL A 1157 -55.13 6.21 -7.20
C VAL A 1157 -54.63 4.88 -7.77
N PHE A 1158 -54.32 3.91 -6.91
CA PHE A 1158 -53.82 2.61 -7.32
C PHE A 1158 -54.62 1.44 -6.73
N LYS A 1159 -54.55 0.31 -7.43
CA LYS A 1159 -55.01 -1.00 -7.01
C LYS A 1159 -53.79 -1.93 -6.92
N LEU A 1160 -53.64 -2.60 -5.79
CA LEU A 1160 -52.65 -3.65 -5.56
C LEU A 1160 -53.39 -4.98 -5.51
N SER A 1161 -53.07 -5.87 -6.45
CA SER A 1161 -53.72 -7.18 -6.53
C SER A 1161 -53.49 -7.95 -5.22
N ALA A 1162 -54.52 -8.40 -4.52
CA ALA A 1162 -54.28 -9.13 -3.29
C ALA A 1162 -53.68 -10.51 -3.56
N TYR A 1163 -52.90 -10.96 -2.59
CA TYR A 1163 -52.29 -12.27 -2.56
C TYR A 1163 -53.39 -13.34 -2.49
N LEU A 1164 -53.97 -13.72 -3.62
CA LEU A 1164 -54.56 -15.05 -3.75
C LEU A 1164 -53.39 -16.01 -3.94
N VAL A 1165 -52.66 -16.28 -2.86
CA VAL A 1165 -52.16 -17.64 -2.69
C VAL A 1165 -53.38 -18.41 -2.21
N PRO A 1166 -54.06 -19.20 -3.07
CA PRO A 1166 -54.71 -20.38 -2.53
C PRO A 1166 -53.60 -21.11 -1.76
N PRO A 1167 -53.77 -21.46 -0.47
CA PRO A 1167 -52.73 -22.10 0.30
C PRO A 1167 -52.08 -23.19 -0.55
N ALA A 1168 -50.78 -23.05 -0.81
CA ALA A 1168 -50.00 -23.93 -1.68
C ALA A 1168 -49.88 -25.37 -1.12
N SER A 1169 -50.68 -25.72 -0.11
CA SER A 1169 -50.81 -27.04 0.47
C SER A 1169 -52.10 -27.79 0.10
N GLN A 1170 -53.01 -27.26 -0.77
CA GLN A 1170 -54.22 -28.01 -1.17
C GLN A 1170 -54.51 -28.19 -2.66
N LEU A 1171 -53.69 -27.67 -3.59
CA LEU A 1171 -53.75 -28.07 -5.01
C LEU A 1171 -52.60 -29.02 -5.37
N ALA A 1172 -52.34 -30.00 -4.51
CA ALA A 1172 -51.53 -31.15 -4.90
C ALA A 1172 -52.38 -32.09 -5.75
N LYS A 1173 -52.07 -32.14 -7.05
CA LYS A 1173 -52.46 -33.16 -8.03
C LYS A 1173 -53.91 -33.06 -8.57
N ILE A 1174 -54.06 -32.32 -9.67
CA ILE A 1174 -55.19 -32.56 -10.60
C ILE A 1174 -54.90 -33.88 -11.31
N THR A 1175 -55.73 -34.89 -11.09
CA THR A 1175 -55.65 -36.17 -11.82
C THR A 1175 -56.74 -36.21 -12.86
N VAL A 1176 -56.35 -36.28 -14.13
CA VAL A 1176 -57.28 -36.46 -15.25
C VAL A 1176 -57.22 -37.93 -15.68
N SER A 1177 -58.32 -38.66 -15.54
CA SER A 1177 -58.42 -40.03 -16.07
C SER A 1177 -59.42 -40.04 -17.22
N GLN A 1178 -58.95 -40.46 -18.40
CA GLN A 1178 -59.78 -40.67 -19.57
C GLN A 1178 -60.18 -42.15 -19.63
N ALA A 1179 -61.42 -42.46 -19.22
CA ALA A 1179 -61.93 -43.84 -19.22
C ALA A 1179 -62.35 -44.32 -20.62
N SER A 1180 -62.64 -43.38 -21.54
CA SER A 1180 -62.93 -43.63 -22.96
C SER A 1180 -62.74 -42.35 -23.80
N ARG A 1181 -62.84 -42.43 -25.14
CA ARG A 1181 -62.82 -41.23 -26.02
C ARG A 1181 -63.92 -40.20 -25.70
N THR A 1182 -64.92 -40.55 -24.90
CA THR A 1182 -66.08 -39.70 -24.59
C THR A 1182 -66.22 -39.34 -23.11
N ASN A 1183 -65.34 -39.86 -22.23
CA ASN A 1183 -65.49 -39.72 -20.78
C ASN A 1183 -64.21 -39.21 -20.15
N VAL A 1184 -64.26 -37.99 -19.61
CA VAL A 1184 -63.15 -37.34 -18.88
C VAL A 1184 -63.56 -37.14 -17.43
N ALA A 1185 -62.73 -37.64 -16.51
CA ALA A 1185 -62.88 -37.39 -15.09
C ALA A 1185 -61.70 -36.54 -14.58
N VAL A 1186 -62.02 -35.42 -13.94
CA VAL A 1186 -61.06 -34.48 -13.34
C VAL A 1186 -61.19 -34.58 -11.82
N THR A 1187 -60.15 -35.09 -11.18
CA THR A 1187 -60.08 -35.20 -9.72
C THR A 1187 -59.20 -34.10 -9.16
N ILE A 1188 -59.72 -33.35 -8.18
CA ILE A 1188 -59.03 -32.26 -7.48
C ILE A 1188 -59.19 -32.43 -5.98
N THR A 1189 -58.25 -31.96 -5.18
CA THR A 1189 -58.43 -31.85 -3.72
C THR A 1189 -59.24 -30.59 -3.41
N SER A 1190 -60.38 -30.74 -2.74
CA SER A 1190 -61.34 -29.67 -2.49
C SER A 1190 -61.20 -29.05 -1.09
N VAL A 1191 -61.58 -27.78 -0.98
CA VAL A 1191 -61.75 -27.05 0.28
C VAL A 1191 -63.17 -27.27 0.78
N ALA A 1192 -63.31 -27.64 2.05
CA ALA A 1192 -64.62 -27.86 2.68
C ALA A 1192 -65.53 -26.62 2.53
N GLY A 1193 -66.75 -26.81 2.04
CA GLY A 1193 -67.77 -25.76 1.94
C GLY A 1193 -67.62 -24.79 0.76
N LYS A 1194 -66.68 -25.00 -0.17
CA LYS A 1194 -66.55 -24.19 -1.40
C LYS A 1194 -67.20 -24.87 -2.60
N GLY A 1195 -67.85 -24.11 -3.48
CA GLY A 1195 -68.44 -24.63 -4.71
C GLY A 1195 -67.41 -24.83 -5.82
N TYR A 1196 -67.52 -25.94 -6.55
CA TYR A 1196 -66.67 -26.30 -7.69
C TYR A 1196 -67.55 -26.60 -8.90
N GLN A 1197 -67.14 -26.15 -10.09
CA GLN A 1197 -67.81 -26.37 -11.36
C GLN A 1197 -66.77 -26.69 -12.43
N LEU A 1198 -66.95 -27.80 -13.15
CA LEU A 1198 -66.12 -28.14 -14.30
C LEU A 1198 -66.60 -27.36 -15.51
N GLN A 1199 -65.71 -26.63 -16.16
CA GLN A 1199 -66.02 -25.91 -17.39
C GLN A 1199 -65.17 -26.45 -18.54
N TYR A 1200 -65.67 -26.30 -19.77
CA TYR A 1200 -64.97 -26.68 -20.97
C TYR A 1200 -64.97 -25.57 -22.03
N ARG A 1201 -64.02 -25.67 -22.95
CA ARG A 1201 -64.00 -24.93 -24.22
C ARG A 1201 -63.36 -25.77 -25.32
N ASN A 1202 -63.67 -25.45 -26.58
CA ASN A 1202 -63.19 -26.21 -27.74
C ASN A 1202 -61.88 -25.65 -28.33
N ALA A 1203 -61.46 -24.45 -27.96
CA ALA A 1203 -60.21 -23.83 -28.40
C ALA A 1203 -59.60 -22.95 -27.31
N LEU A 1204 -58.27 -22.93 -27.18
CA LEU A 1204 -57.56 -22.15 -26.15
C LEU A 1204 -57.66 -20.62 -26.34
N ASN A 1205 -58.05 -20.15 -27.53
CA ASN A 1205 -58.13 -18.74 -27.90
C ASN A 1205 -59.55 -18.14 -27.79
N SER A 1206 -60.58 -18.91 -27.43
CA SER A 1206 -61.92 -18.34 -27.17
C SER A 1206 -62.03 -17.76 -25.76
N GLY A 1207 -62.68 -16.60 -25.64
CA GLY A 1207 -62.84 -15.87 -24.36
C GLY A 1207 -63.89 -16.45 -23.41
N ASN A 1208 -64.82 -17.27 -23.90
CA ASN A 1208 -65.95 -17.80 -23.13
C ASN A 1208 -65.77 -19.29 -22.81
N TRP A 1209 -66.01 -19.65 -21.55
CA TRP A 1209 -66.04 -21.04 -21.05
C TRP A 1209 -67.48 -21.49 -20.82
N SER A 1210 -67.79 -22.72 -21.21
CA SER A 1210 -69.12 -23.32 -21.02
C SER A 1210 -69.10 -24.27 -19.83
N ASN A 1211 -70.17 -24.30 -19.03
CA ASN A 1211 -70.30 -25.27 -17.95
C ASN A 1211 -70.50 -26.68 -18.52
N VAL A 1212 -69.80 -27.68 -17.97
CA VAL A 1212 -70.17 -29.09 -18.17
C VAL A 1212 -71.44 -29.34 -17.35
N ALA A 1213 -72.52 -29.71 -18.01
CA ALA A 1213 -73.82 -29.94 -17.37
C ALA A 1213 -73.70 -31.04 -16.30
N GLY A 1214 -74.20 -30.76 -15.09
CA GLY A 1214 -74.17 -31.71 -13.97
C GLY A 1214 -72.81 -31.87 -13.27
N ALA A 1215 -71.75 -31.23 -13.74
CA ALA A 1215 -70.41 -31.33 -13.14
C ALA A 1215 -70.11 -30.18 -12.16
N SER A 1216 -70.95 -30.03 -11.13
CA SER A 1216 -70.69 -29.14 -9.99
C SER A 1216 -70.90 -29.85 -8.66
N THR A 1217 -70.12 -29.46 -7.65
CA THR A 1217 -70.23 -30.02 -6.29
C THR A 1217 -69.69 -29.05 -5.24
N THR A 1218 -69.99 -29.30 -3.97
CA THR A 1218 -69.38 -28.57 -2.85
C THR A 1218 -68.24 -29.40 -2.27
N GLY A 1219 -67.09 -28.76 -2.04
CA GLY A 1219 -65.90 -29.42 -1.52
C GLY A 1219 -66.09 -29.94 -0.09
N ILE A 1220 -65.40 -31.02 0.22
CA ILE A 1220 -65.47 -31.75 1.50
C ILE A 1220 -64.16 -31.73 2.28
N GLY A 1221 -63.15 -30.96 1.83
CA GLY A 1221 -61.82 -30.95 2.48
C GLY A 1221 -60.92 -32.11 2.04
N GLY A 1222 -61.26 -32.79 0.95
CA GLY A 1222 -60.57 -33.96 0.39
C GLY A 1222 -60.80 -34.09 -1.13
N PRO A 1223 -60.31 -35.16 -1.79
CA PRO A 1223 -60.44 -35.34 -3.24
C PRO A 1223 -61.91 -35.42 -3.68
N ILE A 1224 -62.27 -34.63 -4.70
CA ILE A 1224 -63.54 -34.67 -5.41
C ILE A 1224 -63.27 -34.94 -6.89
N THR A 1225 -64.19 -35.64 -7.55
CA THR A 1225 -64.10 -35.94 -8.98
C THR A 1225 -65.29 -35.32 -9.72
N LEU A 1226 -64.99 -34.53 -10.75
CA LEU A 1226 -65.96 -33.94 -11.66
C LEU A 1226 -65.85 -34.64 -13.02
N THR A 1227 -66.97 -35.05 -13.61
CA THR A 1227 -66.98 -35.87 -14.83
C THR A 1227 -67.74 -35.19 -15.97
N ASP A 1228 -67.16 -35.24 -17.17
CA ASP A 1228 -67.86 -34.95 -18.44
C ASP A 1228 -68.24 -36.30 -19.08
N LEU A 1229 -69.54 -36.64 -19.05
CA LEU A 1229 -70.08 -37.94 -19.46
C LEU A 1229 -71.11 -37.77 -20.61
N GLY A 1230 -70.74 -38.18 -21.82
CA GLY A 1230 -71.69 -38.58 -22.87
C GLY A 1230 -72.11 -37.53 -23.91
N GLY A 1231 -72.07 -37.95 -25.18
CA GLY A 1231 -72.56 -37.25 -26.38
C GLY A 1231 -71.42 -36.83 -27.32
N SER A 1232 -71.60 -36.94 -28.65
CA SER A 1232 -70.56 -36.74 -29.68
C SER A 1232 -69.67 -35.52 -29.40
N LEU A 1233 -68.50 -35.76 -28.81
CA LEU A 1233 -67.57 -34.70 -28.43
C LEU A 1233 -66.79 -34.25 -29.68
N PRO A 1234 -66.56 -32.94 -29.88
CA PRO A 1234 -65.60 -32.46 -30.87
C PRO A 1234 -64.20 -33.01 -30.57
N THR A 1235 -63.33 -33.05 -31.59
CA THR A 1235 -62.00 -33.68 -31.56
C THR A 1235 -61.06 -33.20 -30.44
N GLN A 1236 -61.34 -32.07 -29.78
CA GLN A 1236 -60.56 -31.57 -28.64
C GLN A 1236 -61.41 -30.68 -27.71
N ARG A 1237 -61.25 -30.84 -26.39
CA ARG A 1237 -61.80 -29.98 -25.33
C ARG A 1237 -60.71 -29.64 -24.30
N PHE A 1238 -60.75 -28.43 -23.78
CA PHE A 1238 -59.92 -27.97 -22.67
C PHE A 1238 -60.81 -27.74 -21.45
N TYR A 1239 -60.40 -28.23 -20.29
CA TYR A 1239 -61.16 -28.15 -19.04
C TYR A 1239 -60.49 -27.20 -18.04
N ARG A 1240 -61.29 -26.56 -17.18
CA ARG A 1240 -60.81 -25.82 -16.01
C ARG A 1240 -61.72 -26.04 -14.81
#